data_AF-M9SCR8-F1
#
_entry.id   AF-M9SCR8-F1
#
_cell.length_a   1.000
_cell.length_b   1.000
_cell.length_c   1.000
_cell.angle_alpha   90.00
_cell.angle_beta   90.00
_cell.angle_gamma   90.00
#
_symmetry.space_group_name_H-M   'P 1'
#
loop_
_entity.id
_entity.type
_entity.pdbx_description
1 polymer ?
#
loop_
_entity_poly.entity_id
_entity_poly.type
_entity_poly.pdbx_seq_one_letter_code
_entity_poly.pdbx_strand_id
1 'polypeptide(L)'
;MKLLALEMCAFETYAGKTCLDFSGLDGLFLITGKTGAGKTTIFDAITFALYGSVSGDDRGEKTLRSNFAEESVDSYVDLRFEHQGKEYRVRRSPEYDRAKKRGTGTVKQAESVTLYLPDGKTVTKTKDANDAIKDIIGLDVSQWRQVVMLAQGQFRKLLTADTAERGRILATIFETERFSKLEEVLKEMASSSGTDTDSVRGGIGLRLSSMSFPPESPAGQELKDKLASDGWIYDGEGVIGILGRILEEDEALLSKAEAEEASKREENNRVMKEFSDAEALGKSFEVYDSATGRLDSLISKKEEMDVLSETAERCRKALEDVNPYDLAHSDKAKASSATAAEVESSRIRVKEAEKLVSEAREAEDKAREAAGDEKSLREDAASTRNLLDNYEKVDSARKELELAAADKDKAESRKSEMEGRITALAEEETACQEFLKTNAGTSSELAILDSRISGLERTVESLEVLKKETDVYRSMLGDLESSKAAYSSKLDEKNAADAECRETEDRFYRGQAAFLASGLEEGCPCPVCGSVHHPVLAVSEEEVPDRKKVDTLRKRRDALASECDSLLNRYNSENTSVQTQMSKCRTMAEGLPEGLLRDWADMDGIVAALRSAKDDVERAKKRSEELRRISKEYEDRRSRIDDIRGSLESYNVGLKDVIVEIGRCAGRISVARSVIDGFKLDPRYSTGEEASRGADEAENKADSLKRGLESAVSEHGKAKEDLSGAESELHTLESRLEKDLAEEEASGKEFFSAISKAGFADEAEYRSFCDKERYEAVKKALDDYNDALISARSAVDTARGAVEGKQRPGDLTELTVRKNNAEEAYNRSMDLRNSIRNRLDINREKVSEVRGMFEDFDRKERRHSEIADLAAIANGTKKGLKGQGSFEEYIQRVHLESILREAARRMDVMSDGRYRLCRSSSPSDGSKSHSLDIDIFDNDTGKARPVSTLSGGESFKAALSMALGLSDVIQNNAGGRAIDDLFIDEGFGSLDPESLRQAIKVLTDITDGSKTIGIISHVDELKSRIGRQVIVEYEDGKGSRLKVKKD
;
A
#
# COMPACT_ATOMS: atom_id res chain seq x y z
N MET A 1 29.18 20.16 55.37
CA MET A 1 28.66 21.54 55.35
C MET A 1 28.78 22.04 56.76
N LYS A 2 29.45 23.19 56.91
CA LYS A 2 29.74 23.85 58.18
C LYS A 2 29.32 25.32 58.13
N LEU A 3 28.52 25.78 59.08
CA LEU A 3 28.04 27.15 59.20
C LEU A 3 29.16 28.03 59.75
N LEU A 4 29.36 29.20 59.15
CA LEU A 4 30.42 30.13 59.53
C LEU A 4 29.85 31.35 60.23
N ALA A 5 28.84 31.99 59.64
CA ALA A 5 28.20 33.17 60.22
C ALA A 5 26.77 33.33 59.71
N LEU A 6 25.88 33.81 60.57
CA LEU A 6 24.50 34.16 60.25
C LEU A 6 24.22 35.59 60.70
N GLU A 7 23.85 36.45 59.76
CA GLU A 7 23.38 37.81 60.04
C GLU A 7 21.91 37.90 59.65
N MET A 8 21.06 38.33 60.58
CA MET A 8 19.63 38.55 60.34
C MET A 8 19.23 39.95 60.79
N CYS A 9 18.38 40.62 60.02
CA CYS A 9 17.90 41.96 60.33
C CYS A 9 16.41 42.06 60.03
N ALA A 10 15.65 42.64 60.96
CA ALA A 10 14.20 42.77 60.87
C ALA A 10 13.51 41.46 60.43
N PHE A 11 13.86 40.35 61.09
CA PHE A 11 13.43 38.98 60.75
C PHE A 11 12.76 38.31 61.97
N GLU A 12 11.49 37.94 61.83
CA GLU A 12 10.61 37.41 62.89
C GLU A 12 10.72 38.15 64.24
N THR A 13 11.30 37.52 65.26
CA THR A 13 11.42 38.11 66.61
C THR A 13 12.61 39.08 66.73
N TYR A 14 13.56 39.05 65.79
CA TYR A 14 14.75 39.91 65.79
C TYR A 14 14.49 41.23 65.04
N ALA A 15 14.25 42.29 65.79
CA ALA A 15 13.92 43.62 65.27
C ALA A 15 15.12 44.30 64.58
N GLY A 16 16.30 44.19 65.20
CA GLY A 16 17.52 44.86 64.77
C GLY A 16 18.49 43.93 64.05
N LYS A 17 19.62 44.51 63.62
CA LYS A 17 20.74 43.74 63.07
C LYS A 17 21.35 42.83 64.14
N THR A 18 21.27 41.53 63.92
CA THR A 18 21.78 40.49 64.81
C THR A 18 22.77 39.61 64.04
N CYS A 19 23.98 39.46 64.56
CA CYS A 19 25.02 38.64 63.95
C CYS A 19 25.41 37.51 64.91
N LEU A 20 25.32 36.28 64.43
CA LEU A 20 25.76 35.07 65.11
C LEU A 20 26.97 34.51 64.37
N ASP A 21 28.11 34.54 65.03
CA ASP A 21 29.35 33.97 64.55
C ASP A 21 29.50 32.54 65.09
N PHE A 22 29.51 31.56 64.18
CA PHE A 22 29.66 30.14 64.53
C PHE A 22 31.12 29.76 64.76
N SER A 23 32.09 30.62 64.43
CA SER A 23 33.51 30.34 64.69
C SER A 23 33.75 30.21 66.20
N GLY A 24 34.32 29.07 66.64
CA GLY A 24 34.50 28.77 68.06
C GLY A 24 33.27 28.21 68.78
N LEU A 25 32.19 27.87 68.05
CA LEU A 25 31.10 27.01 68.52
C LEU A 25 31.25 25.56 68.03
N ASP A 26 32.47 25.15 67.64
CA ASP A 26 32.77 23.79 67.18
C ASP A 26 32.36 22.74 68.23
N GLY A 27 31.96 21.55 67.80
CA GLY A 27 31.48 20.50 68.69
C GLY A 27 30.11 20.78 69.30
N LEU A 28 29.90 20.50 70.59
CA LEU A 28 28.60 20.61 71.25
C LEU A 28 28.34 22.02 71.80
N PHE A 29 27.28 22.70 71.35
CA PHE A 29 26.86 24.01 71.88
C PHE A 29 25.36 24.07 72.16
N LEU A 30 24.95 24.98 73.06
CA LEU A 30 23.56 25.12 73.51
C LEU A 30 22.96 26.47 73.13
N ILE A 31 21.84 26.47 72.39
CA ILE A 31 20.98 27.64 72.18
C ILE A 31 19.92 27.64 73.28
N THR A 32 19.99 28.60 74.21
CA THR A 32 19.13 28.66 75.39
C THR A 32 18.46 30.02 75.58
N GLY A 33 17.32 30.04 76.28
CA GLY A 33 16.49 31.22 76.45
C GLY A 33 15.07 30.83 76.86
N LYS A 34 14.28 31.78 77.36
CA LYS A 34 12.88 31.52 77.77
C LYS A 34 12.06 30.94 76.62
N THR A 35 11.03 30.17 76.92
CA THR A 35 10.08 29.67 75.91
C THR A 35 9.47 30.86 75.17
N GLY A 36 9.39 30.79 73.84
CA GLY A 36 8.92 31.90 73.01
C GLY A 36 9.93 33.01 72.72
N ALA A 37 11.15 32.95 73.24
CA ALA A 37 12.17 34.00 73.04
C ALA A 37 12.79 34.07 71.63
N GLY A 38 12.37 33.23 70.67
CA GLY A 38 12.93 33.24 69.31
C GLY A 38 14.17 32.36 69.09
N LYS A 39 14.29 31.24 69.82
CA LYS A 39 15.40 30.27 69.64
C LYS A 39 15.34 29.58 68.28
N THR A 40 14.18 29.04 67.91
CA THR A 40 13.94 28.35 66.63
C THR A 40 14.05 29.30 65.42
N THR A 41 13.81 30.60 65.62
CA THR A 41 13.98 31.63 64.58
C THR A 41 15.40 31.67 64.01
N ILE A 42 16.43 31.28 64.78
CA ILE A 42 17.81 31.18 64.27
C ILE A 42 17.90 30.13 63.16
N PHE A 43 17.24 28.99 63.35
CA PHE A 43 17.21 27.92 62.35
C PHE A 43 16.25 28.25 61.19
N ASP A 44 15.14 28.93 61.48
CA ASP A 44 14.26 29.47 60.44
C ASP A 44 15.03 30.42 59.52
N ALA A 45 15.91 31.25 60.06
CA ALA A 45 16.77 32.13 59.27
C ALA A 45 17.78 31.35 58.41
N ILE A 46 18.42 30.30 58.93
CA ILE A 46 19.34 29.44 58.16
C ILE A 46 18.59 28.75 57.00
N THR A 47 17.45 28.13 57.29
CA THR A 47 16.64 27.43 56.29
C THR A 47 16.08 28.40 55.25
N PHE A 48 15.68 29.60 55.69
CA PHE A 48 15.23 30.65 54.78
C PHE A 48 16.37 31.10 53.87
N ALA A 49 17.57 31.34 54.40
CA ALA A 49 18.72 31.71 53.60
C ALA A 49 19.04 30.64 52.54
N LEU A 50 18.99 29.36 52.88
CA LEU A 50 19.33 28.27 51.96
C LEU A 50 18.21 27.99 50.93
N TYR A 51 16.96 27.85 51.36
CA TYR A 51 15.89 27.33 50.51
C TYR A 51 14.71 28.30 50.30
N GLY A 52 14.72 29.47 50.95
CA GLY A 52 13.64 30.45 50.86
C GLY A 52 12.39 30.07 51.65
N SER A 53 12.47 29.10 52.56
CA SER A 53 11.36 28.66 53.42
C SER A 53 11.81 28.55 54.87
N VAL A 54 10.86 28.53 55.81
CA VAL A 54 11.11 28.36 57.26
C VAL A 54 10.87 26.92 57.71
N SER A 55 11.27 26.55 58.92
CA SER A 55 11.32 25.14 59.37
C SER A 55 9.96 24.50 59.73
N GLY A 56 8.89 25.29 59.94
CA GLY A 56 7.57 24.78 60.32
C GLY A 56 6.58 24.65 59.15
N ASP A 57 5.90 23.51 59.06
CA ASP A 57 4.93 23.19 57.97
C ASP A 57 3.61 23.99 58.06
N ASP A 58 3.32 24.65 59.19
CA ASP A 58 1.99 25.23 59.50
C ASP A 58 1.98 26.78 59.62
N ARG A 59 3.03 27.48 59.14
CA ARG A 59 3.20 28.94 59.30
C ARG A 59 2.96 29.75 58.01
N GLY A 60 2.10 29.26 57.12
CA GLY A 60 1.95 29.68 55.72
C GLY A 60 1.41 31.08 55.38
N GLU A 61 1.13 31.98 56.33
CA GLU A 61 0.55 33.32 56.02
C GLU A 61 1.14 34.48 56.85
N LYS A 62 2.22 34.28 57.62
CA LYS A 62 2.84 35.35 58.41
C LYS A 62 3.97 36.03 57.65
N THR A 63 3.98 37.36 57.66
CA THR A 63 5.09 38.17 57.16
C THR A 63 6.37 37.82 57.91
N LEU A 64 7.43 37.42 57.21
CA LEU A 64 8.74 37.09 57.81
C LEU A 64 9.47 38.32 58.39
N ARG A 65 9.00 39.53 58.07
CA ARG A 65 9.50 40.77 58.65
C ARG A 65 9.10 40.89 60.13
N SER A 66 10.03 41.35 60.96
CA SER A 66 9.75 41.62 62.37
C SER A 66 8.79 42.79 62.55
N ASN A 67 7.73 42.58 63.35
CA ASN A 67 6.78 43.64 63.73
C ASN A 67 7.40 44.70 64.66
N PHE A 68 8.58 44.44 65.20
CA PHE A 68 9.31 45.36 66.07
C PHE A 68 10.31 46.25 65.31
N ALA A 69 10.47 46.04 64.00
CA ALA A 69 11.41 46.80 63.19
C ALA A 69 10.79 48.11 62.66
N GLU A 70 11.55 49.21 62.71
CA GLU A 70 11.15 50.47 62.09
C GLU A 70 10.99 50.31 60.57
N GLU A 71 10.05 51.02 59.94
CA GLU A 71 9.76 50.95 58.48
C GLU A 71 10.97 51.28 57.58
N SER A 72 11.98 51.95 58.13
CA SER A 72 13.23 52.36 57.48
C SER A 72 14.29 51.26 57.42
N VAL A 73 14.14 50.18 58.21
CA VAL A 73 15.14 49.11 58.34
C VAL A 73 14.89 48.01 57.31
N ASP A 74 15.92 47.59 56.58
CA ASP A 74 15.80 46.51 55.59
C ASP A 74 15.64 45.13 56.27
N SER A 75 14.74 44.29 55.77
CA SER A 75 14.62 42.88 56.19
C SER A 75 15.52 41.98 55.33
N TYR A 76 16.45 41.26 55.94
CA TYR A 76 17.26 40.26 55.25
C TYR A 76 17.85 39.21 56.19
N VAL A 77 18.26 38.10 55.61
CA VAL A 77 19.12 37.09 56.21
C VAL A 77 20.34 36.89 55.30
N ASP A 78 21.52 36.85 55.88
CA ASP A 78 22.80 36.67 55.21
C ASP A 78 23.57 35.55 55.90
N LEU A 79 23.71 34.43 55.21
CA LEU A 79 24.33 33.21 55.73
C LEU A 79 25.65 32.96 55.00
N ARG A 80 26.71 32.68 55.76
CA ARG A 80 27.99 32.17 55.27
C ARG A 80 28.21 30.75 55.76
N PHE A 81 28.59 29.86 54.86
CA PHE A 81 28.86 28.45 55.17
C PHE A 81 29.98 27.91 54.29
N GLU A 82 30.62 26.85 54.77
CA GLU A 82 31.63 26.07 54.08
C GLU A 82 31.04 24.72 53.65
N HIS A 83 31.33 24.27 52.43
CA HIS A 83 31.03 22.91 51.99
C HIS A 83 32.19 22.39 51.13
N GLN A 84 32.72 21.21 51.46
CA GLN A 84 33.89 20.60 50.80
C GLN A 84 35.08 21.57 50.67
N GLY A 85 35.41 22.30 51.75
CA GLY A 85 36.52 23.24 51.80
C GLY A 85 36.34 24.54 50.99
N LYS A 86 35.12 24.81 50.49
CA LYS A 86 34.78 26.02 49.74
C LYS A 86 33.76 26.87 50.52
N GLU A 87 33.99 28.17 50.60
CA GLU A 87 33.09 29.13 51.27
C GLU A 87 32.02 29.66 50.30
N TYR A 88 30.77 29.64 50.77
CA TYR A 88 29.60 30.15 50.09
C TYR A 88 28.91 31.19 50.97
N ARG A 89 28.28 32.18 50.33
CA ARG A 89 27.43 33.17 51.02
C ARG A 89 26.08 33.24 50.34
N VAL A 90 24.99 33.25 51.10
CA VAL A 90 23.64 33.42 50.57
C VAL A 90 22.97 34.54 51.33
N ARG A 91 22.60 35.60 50.60
CA ARG A 91 21.81 36.70 51.13
C ARG A 91 20.40 36.64 50.56
N ARG A 92 19.38 36.54 51.42
CA ARG A 92 17.97 36.58 51.06
C ARG A 92 17.24 37.71 51.75
N SER A 93 16.31 38.33 51.03
CA SER A 93 15.34 39.28 51.55
C SER A 93 13.95 38.70 51.33
N PRO A 94 13.08 38.62 52.37
CA PRO A 94 11.67 38.31 52.15
C PRO A 94 10.97 39.47 51.45
N GLU A 95 9.72 39.26 51.05
CA GLU A 95 8.83 40.33 50.63
C GLU A 95 8.36 41.14 51.85
N TYR A 96 8.43 42.48 51.78
CA TYR A 96 7.93 43.37 52.83
C TYR A 96 7.66 44.79 52.33
N ASP A 97 6.86 45.56 53.07
CA ASP A 97 6.66 46.98 52.80
C ASP A 97 7.79 47.82 53.41
N ARG A 98 8.42 48.65 52.59
CA ARG A 98 9.48 49.59 53.02
C ARG A 98 9.07 51.03 52.78
N ALA A 99 9.63 51.98 53.52
CA ALA A 99 9.44 53.40 53.24
C ALA A 99 9.91 53.79 51.82
N LYS A 100 9.17 54.65 51.12
CA LYS A 100 9.57 55.15 49.79
C LYS A 100 10.86 55.97 49.90
N LYS A 101 11.81 55.74 48.98
CA LYS A 101 13.05 56.54 48.87
C LYS A 101 12.80 58.03 48.56
N ARG A 102 11.64 58.38 47.99
CA ARG A 102 11.18 59.75 47.69
C ARG A 102 9.66 59.83 47.90
N GLY A 103 9.18 60.78 48.71
CA GLY A 103 7.76 60.98 49.03
C GLY A 103 7.31 60.33 50.35
N THR A 104 6.01 60.44 50.68
CA THR A 104 5.38 59.82 51.86
C THR A 104 4.71 58.48 51.50
N GLY A 105 4.67 57.53 52.44
CA GLY A 105 4.09 56.19 52.28
C GLY A 105 5.10 55.08 52.00
N THR A 106 4.61 53.84 51.89
CA THR A 106 5.41 52.62 51.72
C THR A 106 5.36 52.10 50.27
N VAL A 107 6.33 51.25 49.91
CA VAL A 107 6.38 50.49 48.65
C VAL A 107 6.76 49.05 48.95
N LYS A 108 6.13 48.10 48.25
CA LYS A 108 6.42 46.67 48.39
C LYS A 108 7.82 46.37 47.82
N GLN A 109 8.70 45.87 48.67
CA GLN A 109 9.99 45.32 48.29
C GLN A 109 9.78 43.84 47.97
N ALA A 110 10.01 43.44 46.71
CA ALA A 110 9.94 42.04 46.32
C ALA A 110 11.02 41.22 47.01
N GLU A 111 10.74 39.93 47.21
CA GLU A 111 11.75 38.98 47.67
C GLU A 111 12.95 38.94 46.72
N SER A 112 14.14 38.65 47.26
CA SER A 112 15.35 38.52 46.46
C SER A 112 16.33 37.55 47.09
N VAL A 113 17.16 36.93 46.27
CA VAL A 113 18.26 36.07 46.68
C VAL A 113 19.53 36.48 45.94
N THR A 114 20.68 36.33 46.60
CA THR A 114 21.99 36.37 45.97
C THR A 114 22.85 35.31 46.61
N LEU A 115 23.12 34.25 45.83
CA LEU A 115 24.11 33.22 46.16
C LEU A 115 25.45 33.65 45.59
N TYR A 116 26.47 33.76 46.43
CA TYR A 116 27.85 34.04 46.07
C TYR A 116 28.62 32.71 46.06
N LEU A 117 29.21 32.39 44.92
CA LEU A 117 30.00 31.18 44.70
C LEU A 117 31.49 31.44 45.01
N PRO A 118 32.28 30.39 45.28
CA PRO A 118 33.70 30.51 45.63
C PRO A 118 34.58 31.15 44.54
N ASP A 119 34.12 31.10 43.28
CA ASP A 119 34.80 31.71 42.13
C ASP A 119 34.47 33.21 41.94
N GLY A 120 33.70 33.80 42.86
CA GLY A 120 33.27 35.19 42.82
C GLY A 120 32.04 35.46 41.96
N LYS A 121 31.45 34.44 41.30
CA LYS A 121 30.18 34.60 40.56
C LYS A 121 29.00 34.68 41.51
N THR A 122 27.91 35.30 41.05
CA THR A 122 26.66 35.41 41.81
C THR A 122 25.46 34.88 41.04
N VAL A 123 24.59 34.12 41.71
CA VAL A 123 23.29 33.66 41.19
C VAL A 123 22.18 34.43 41.89
N THR A 124 21.35 35.14 41.12
CA THR A 124 20.33 36.07 41.65
C THR A 124 18.88 35.65 41.37
N LYS A 125 18.66 34.68 40.47
CA LYS A 125 17.32 34.12 40.21
C LYS A 125 16.98 33.08 41.27
N THR A 126 15.77 33.16 41.85
CA THR A 126 15.33 32.29 42.95
C THR A 126 15.42 30.81 42.63
N LYS A 127 14.91 30.39 41.46
CA LYS A 127 14.93 28.97 41.05
C LYS A 127 16.38 28.47 40.88
N ASP A 128 17.18 29.17 40.08
CA ASP A 128 18.57 28.79 39.81
C ASP A 128 19.42 28.78 41.09
N ALA A 129 19.19 29.71 42.03
CA ALA A 129 19.87 29.73 43.31
C ALA A 129 19.44 28.55 44.21
N ASN A 130 18.15 28.19 44.22
CA ASN A 130 17.66 27.02 44.95
C ASN A 130 18.23 25.71 44.38
N ASP A 131 18.24 25.56 43.05
CA ASP A 131 18.78 24.40 42.36
C ASP A 131 20.30 24.29 42.59
N ALA A 132 21.03 25.40 42.49
CA ALA A 132 22.45 25.44 42.80
C ALA A 132 22.74 25.08 44.27
N ILE A 133 21.93 25.56 45.22
CA ILE A 133 22.07 25.19 46.64
C ILE A 133 21.76 23.71 46.86
N LYS A 134 20.74 23.15 46.18
CA LYS A 134 20.45 21.71 46.19
C LYS A 134 21.62 20.90 45.63
N ASP A 135 22.25 21.36 44.56
CA ASP A 135 23.41 20.70 43.96
C ASP A 135 24.67 20.80 44.85
N ILE A 136 24.88 21.94 45.53
CA ILE A 136 26.00 22.15 46.44
C ILE A 136 25.85 21.29 47.69
N ILE A 137 24.69 21.37 48.37
CA ILE A 137 24.46 20.68 49.65
C ILE A 137 24.11 19.20 49.44
N GLY A 138 23.51 18.85 48.29
CA GLY A 138 23.04 17.51 47.97
C GLY A 138 21.69 17.14 48.59
N LEU A 139 21.02 18.08 49.26
CA LEU A 139 19.71 17.88 49.89
C LEU A 139 18.72 18.92 49.39
N ASP A 140 17.48 18.51 49.13
CA ASP A 140 16.37 19.44 48.99
C ASP A 140 15.90 19.99 50.35
N VAL A 141 14.94 20.91 50.35
CA VAL A 141 14.46 21.55 51.58
C VAL A 141 13.80 20.57 52.57
N SER A 142 13.12 19.54 52.07
CA SER A 142 12.44 18.54 52.89
C SER A 142 13.48 17.63 53.53
N GLN A 143 14.46 17.18 52.75
CA GLN A 143 15.59 16.38 53.21
C GLN A 143 16.50 17.19 54.15
N TRP A 144 16.74 18.47 53.88
CA TRP A 144 17.50 19.38 54.76
C TRP A 144 16.86 19.46 56.15
N ARG A 145 15.54 19.68 56.20
CA ARG A 145 14.80 19.68 57.47
C ARG A 145 14.90 18.34 58.18
N GLN A 146 14.82 17.23 57.46
CA GLN A 146 14.87 15.88 58.06
C GLN A 146 16.27 15.47 58.51
N VAL A 147 17.33 15.87 57.80
CA VAL A 147 18.71 15.39 58.06
C VAL A 147 19.48 16.34 58.98
N VAL A 148 19.25 17.65 58.87
CA VAL A 148 20.02 18.68 59.59
C VAL A 148 19.30 19.19 60.83
N MET A 149 17.97 19.05 60.89
CA MET A 149 17.19 19.37 62.09
C MET A 149 16.57 18.09 62.65
N LEU A 150 16.87 17.77 63.91
CA LEU A 150 15.99 16.91 64.70
C LEU A 150 14.82 17.78 65.16
N ALA A 151 13.90 18.06 64.24
CA ALA A 151 12.69 18.86 64.47
C ALA A 151 11.66 18.07 65.29
N GLN A 152 10.83 18.78 66.08
CA GLN A 152 9.73 18.23 66.88
C GLN A 152 8.95 17.13 66.12
N GLY A 153 9.16 15.86 66.48
CA GLY A 153 8.29 14.74 66.11
C GLY A 153 8.51 14.06 64.74
N GLN A 154 9.36 14.56 63.84
CA GLN A 154 9.51 13.97 62.49
C GLN A 154 10.21 12.59 62.48
N PHE A 155 11.26 12.38 63.27
CA PHE A 155 11.87 11.04 63.42
C PHE A 155 10.99 10.07 64.20
N ARG A 156 10.20 10.59 65.14
CA ARG A 156 9.16 9.81 65.80
C ARG A 156 8.15 9.30 64.77
N LYS A 157 7.80 10.12 63.77
CA LYS A 157 6.94 9.72 62.65
C LYS A 157 7.55 8.58 61.82
N LEU A 158 8.85 8.62 61.51
CA LEU A 158 9.54 7.52 60.80
C LEU A 158 9.51 6.20 61.61
N LEU A 159 9.66 6.28 62.93
CA LEU A 159 9.54 5.12 63.82
C LEU A 159 8.11 4.57 63.86
N THR A 160 7.10 5.44 63.99
CA THR A 160 5.71 5.04 64.21
C THR A 160 4.87 4.89 62.94
N ALA A 161 5.39 5.24 61.76
CA ALA A 161 4.71 5.09 60.48
C ALA A 161 4.31 3.64 60.19
N ASP A 162 3.27 3.42 59.39
CA ASP A 162 3.01 2.09 58.82
C ASP A 162 4.00 1.78 57.67
N THR A 163 4.04 0.53 57.17
CA THR A 163 4.95 0.14 56.08
C THR A 163 4.84 1.06 54.86
N ALA A 164 3.62 1.47 54.48
CA ALA A 164 3.40 2.25 53.26
C ALA A 164 3.87 3.71 53.42
N GLU A 165 3.61 4.34 54.57
CA GLU A 165 4.12 5.67 54.88
C GLU A 165 5.64 5.65 55.10
N ARG A 166 6.17 4.63 55.78
CA ARG A 166 7.62 4.47 55.95
C ARG A 166 8.33 4.23 54.62
N GLY A 167 7.74 3.41 53.74
CA GLY A 167 8.22 3.19 52.37
C GLY A 167 8.32 4.49 51.58
N ARG A 168 7.29 5.34 51.61
CA ARG A 168 7.33 6.67 50.96
C ARG A 168 8.43 7.57 51.50
N ILE A 169 8.63 7.57 52.83
CA ILE A 169 9.70 8.36 53.46
C ILE A 169 11.08 7.85 53.02
N LEU A 170 11.29 6.53 53.06
CA LEU A 170 12.56 5.91 52.63
C LEU A 170 12.80 6.07 51.12
N ALA A 171 11.74 6.05 50.30
CA ALA A 171 11.83 6.30 48.86
C ALA A 171 12.38 7.70 48.56
N THR A 172 11.93 8.70 49.31
CA THR A 172 12.36 10.09 49.17
C THR A 172 13.80 10.28 49.65
N ILE A 173 14.19 9.61 50.74
CA ILE A 173 15.52 9.77 51.34
C ILE A 173 16.60 9.05 50.51
N PHE A 174 16.30 7.87 49.97
CA PHE A 174 17.26 7.03 49.23
C PHE A 174 17.05 7.02 47.72
N GLU A 175 16.13 7.86 47.21
CA GLU A 175 15.79 7.97 45.79
C GLU A 175 15.41 6.62 45.14
N THR A 176 14.65 5.78 45.85
CA THR A 176 14.27 4.45 45.34
C THR A 176 13.14 4.48 44.33
N GLU A 177 12.52 5.65 44.08
CA GLU A 177 11.41 5.84 43.13
C GLU A 177 11.74 5.36 41.72
N ARG A 178 13.02 5.37 41.34
CA ARG A 178 13.49 4.82 40.06
C ARG A 178 13.20 3.33 39.89
N PHE A 179 13.14 2.58 40.99
CA PHE A 179 12.83 1.14 40.99
C PHE A 179 11.31 0.91 40.88
N SER A 180 10.49 1.78 41.48
CA SER A 180 9.04 1.82 41.25
C SER A 180 8.70 1.99 39.76
N LYS A 181 9.39 2.94 39.09
CA LYS A 181 9.21 3.18 37.65
C LYS A 181 9.58 1.96 36.81
N LEU A 182 10.62 1.22 37.19
CA LEU A 182 10.98 -0.03 36.52
C LEU A 182 9.87 -1.08 36.66
N GLU A 183 9.27 -1.21 37.84
CA GLU A 183 8.14 -2.12 38.08
C GLU A 183 6.91 -1.78 37.22
N GLU A 184 6.59 -0.49 37.09
CA GLU A 184 5.49 0.00 36.24
C GLU A 184 5.75 -0.31 34.75
N VAL A 185 6.95 0.00 34.25
CA VAL A 185 7.34 -0.28 32.85
C VAL A 185 7.23 -1.78 32.55
N LEU A 186 7.73 -2.64 33.44
CA LEU A 186 7.63 -4.09 33.25
C LEU A 186 6.18 -4.58 33.23
N LYS A 187 5.31 -3.99 34.07
CA LYS A 187 3.88 -4.31 34.10
C LYS A 187 3.15 -3.88 32.81
N GLU A 188 3.45 -2.69 32.29
CA GLU A 188 2.90 -2.21 31.02
C GLU A 188 3.38 -3.05 29.83
N MET A 189 4.67 -3.43 29.82
CA MET A 189 5.24 -4.33 28.82
C MET A 189 4.58 -5.72 28.87
N ALA A 190 4.30 -6.26 30.07
CA ALA A 190 3.61 -7.53 30.22
C ALA A 190 2.15 -7.43 29.71
N SER A 191 1.44 -6.35 30.04
CA SER A 191 0.07 -6.15 29.58
C SER A 191 -0.04 -6.00 28.07
N SER A 192 0.85 -5.20 27.45
CA SER A 192 0.86 -4.95 26.01
C SER A 192 1.23 -6.22 25.21
N SER A 193 2.26 -6.94 25.65
CA SER A 193 2.62 -8.22 25.02
C SER A 193 1.51 -9.26 25.13
N GLY A 194 0.73 -9.26 26.21
CA GLY A 194 -0.44 -10.15 26.38
C GLY A 194 -1.60 -9.77 25.45
N THR A 195 -1.87 -8.48 25.25
CA THR A 195 -2.88 -8.06 24.28
C THR A 195 -2.50 -8.42 22.84
N ASP A 196 -1.21 -8.41 22.52
CA ASP A 196 -0.71 -8.79 21.19
C ASP A 196 -0.87 -10.31 20.95
N THR A 197 -0.61 -11.16 21.95
CA THR A 197 -0.81 -12.61 21.84
C THR A 197 -2.29 -12.95 21.71
N ASP A 198 -3.16 -12.30 22.49
CA ASP A 198 -4.63 -12.48 22.40
C ASP A 198 -5.18 -12.03 21.04
N SER A 199 -4.67 -10.93 20.47
CA SER A 199 -5.05 -10.45 19.14
C SER A 199 -4.73 -11.49 18.06
N VAL A 200 -3.52 -12.06 18.08
CA VAL A 200 -3.11 -13.10 17.12
C VAL A 200 -3.95 -14.37 17.32
N ARG A 201 -4.18 -14.80 18.56
CA ARG A 201 -5.05 -15.93 18.89
C ARG A 201 -6.46 -15.75 18.33
N GLY A 202 -7.06 -14.58 18.53
CA GLY A 202 -8.38 -14.24 17.98
C GLY A 202 -8.40 -14.25 16.45
N GLY A 203 -7.35 -13.72 15.83
CA GLY A 203 -7.19 -13.72 14.37
C GLY A 203 -7.06 -15.11 13.76
N ILE A 204 -6.37 -16.04 14.43
CA ILE A 204 -6.28 -17.45 14.01
C ILE A 204 -7.66 -18.11 14.15
N GLY A 205 -8.34 -17.93 15.28
CA GLY A 205 -9.66 -18.52 15.54
C GLY A 205 -10.72 -18.07 14.52
N LEU A 206 -10.72 -16.81 14.11
CA LEU A 206 -11.62 -16.28 13.08
C LEU A 206 -11.38 -16.93 11.71
N ARG A 207 -10.11 -17.11 11.30
CA ARG A 207 -9.78 -17.77 10.03
C ARG A 207 -10.19 -19.23 10.03
N LEU A 208 -9.88 -19.94 11.11
CA LEU A 208 -10.23 -21.35 11.27
C LEU A 208 -11.76 -21.57 11.27
N SER A 209 -12.53 -20.72 11.96
CA SER A 209 -14.00 -20.79 11.97
C SER A 209 -14.65 -20.43 10.64
N SER A 210 -13.97 -19.65 9.79
CA SER A 210 -14.43 -19.29 8.45
C SER A 210 -14.09 -20.32 7.36
N MET A 211 -13.38 -21.40 7.69
CA MET A 211 -13.04 -22.48 6.74
C MET A 211 -14.31 -23.14 6.21
N SER A 212 -14.34 -23.40 4.90
CA SER A 212 -15.47 -24.06 4.24
C SER A 212 -15.09 -25.48 3.86
N PHE A 213 -15.93 -26.45 4.17
CA PHE A 213 -15.73 -27.86 3.82
C PHE A 213 -17.09 -28.56 3.68
N PRO A 214 -17.17 -29.68 2.94
CA PRO A 214 -18.39 -30.47 2.84
C PRO A 214 -18.90 -30.91 4.22
N PRO A 215 -20.22 -31.01 4.45
CA PRO A 215 -20.77 -31.52 5.71
C PRO A 215 -20.30 -32.95 6.05
N GLU A 216 -19.98 -33.75 5.04
CA GLU A 216 -19.50 -35.12 5.19
C GLU A 216 -17.98 -35.23 5.37
N SER A 217 -17.25 -34.11 5.41
CA SER A 217 -15.79 -34.07 5.61
C SER A 217 -15.42 -34.53 7.02
N PRO A 218 -14.75 -35.70 7.18
CA PRO A 218 -14.28 -36.16 8.48
C PRO A 218 -13.26 -35.18 9.10
N ALA A 219 -12.31 -34.68 8.31
CA ALA A 219 -11.31 -33.71 8.79
C ALA A 219 -11.95 -32.36 9.16
N GLY A 220 -12.97 -31.93 8.43
CA GLY A 220 -13.73 -30.72 8.75
C GLY A 220 -14.48 -30.82 10.09
N GLN A 221 -15.03 -32.00 10.40
CA GLN A 221 -15.67 -32.24 11.69
C GLN A 221 -14.64 -32.30 12.83
N GLU A 222 -13.49 -32.95 12.60
CA GLU A 222 -12.36 -32.98 13.53
C GLU A 222 -11.85 -31.55 13.87
N LEU A 223 -11.80 -30.64 12.88
CA LEU A 223 -11.44 -29.24 13.10
C LEU A 223 -12.42 -28.52 14.04
N LYS A 224 -13.74 -28.72 13.83
CA LYS A 224 -14.76 -28.11 14.69
C LYS A 224 -14.66 -28.59 16.13
N ASP A 225 -14.46 -29.89 16.33
CA ASP A 225 -14.33 -30.48 17.66
C ASP A 225 -13.04 -29.99 18.36
N LYS A 226 -11.95 -29.84 17.61
CA LYS A 226 -10.69 -29.27 18.13
C LYS A 226 -10.85 -27.82 18.58
N LEU A 227 -11.52 -26.98 17.78
CA LEU A 227 -11.77 -25.57 18.10
C LEU A 227 -12.68 -25.36 19.31
N ALA A 228 -13.51 -26.35 19.66
CA ALA A 228 -14.33 -26.31 20.87
C ALA A 228 -13.50 -26.52 22.17
N SER A 229 -12.25 -26.95 22.06
CA SER A 229 -11.34 -27.13 23.22
C SER A 229 -10.48 -25.88 23.45
N ASP A 230 -10.33 -25.42 24.70
CA ASP A 230 -9.56 -24.17 24.99
C ASP A 230 -8.07 -24.24 24.64
N GLY A 231 -7.52 -25.44 24.43
CA GLY A 231 -6.10 -25.68 24.20
C GLY A 231 -5.64 -25.73 22.74
N TRP A 232 -6.55 -25.53 21.76
CA TRP A 232 -6.21 -25.69 20.33
C TRP A 232 -5.06 -24.77 19.87
N ILE A 233 -4.93 -23.59 20.47
CA ILE A 233 -3.92 -22.60 20.11
C ILE A 233 -2.49 -23.07 20.42
N TYR A 234 -2.33 -24.00 21.36
CA TYR A 234 -1.03 -24.56 21.75
C TYR A 234 -0.67 -25.83 20.98
N ASP A 235 -1.55 -26.29 20.07
CA ASP A 235 -1.35 -27.47 19.21
C ASP A 235 -1.41 -27.07 17.73
N GLY A 236 -0.55 -26.11 17.34
CA GLY A 236 -0.50 -25.58 15.98
C GLY A 236 -0.20 -26.65 14.93
N GLU A 237 0.73 -27.57 15.21
CA GLU A 237 1.04 -28.70 14.31
C GLU A 237 -0.17 -29.62 14.12
N GLY A 238 -0.88 -29.97 15.21
CA GLY A 238 -2.09 -30.78 15.13
C GLY A 238 -3.20 -30.11 14.32
N VAL A 239 -3.42 -28.80 14.52
CA VAL A 239 -4.38 -28.03 13.73
C VAL A 239 -3.98 -28.00 12.25
N ILE A 240 -2.73 -27.67 11.93
CA ILE A 240 -2.22 -27.64 10.55
C ILE A 240 -2.35 -29.01 9.88
N GLY A 241 -2.12 -30.10 10.62
CA GLY A 241 -2.31 -31.47 10.13
C GLY A 241 -3.78 -31.79 9.79
N ILE A 242 -4.74 -31.28 10.56
CA ILE A 242 -6.17 -31.37 10.21
C ILE A 242 -6.46 -30.57 8.94
N LEU A 243 -5.92 -29.34 8.82
CA LEU A 243 -6.15 -28.51 7.63
C LEU A 243 -5.58 -29.14 6.36
N GLY A 244 -4.42 -29.79 6.44
CA GLY A 244 -3.84 -30.55 5.33
C GLY A 244 -4.77 -31.64 4.82
N ARG A 245 -5.39 -32.41 5.73
CA ARG A 245 -6.37 -33.44 5.37
C ARG A 245 -7.64 -32.87 4.75
N ILE A 246 -8.12 -31.69 5.19
CA ILE A 246 -9.24 -30.99 4.54
C ILE A 246 -8.89 -30.65 3.08
N LEU A 247 -7.67 -30.17 2.82
CA LEU A 247 -7.22 -29.89 1.46
C LEU A 247 -7.10 -31.16 0.61
N GLU A 248 -6.59 -32.25 1.17
CA GLU A 248 -6.51 -33.56 0.49
C GLU A 248 -7.90 -34.12 0.13
N GLU A 249 -8.88 -33.99 1.03
CA GLU A 249 -10.27 -34.37 0.77
C GLU A 249 -10.87 -33.55 -0.38
N ASP A 250 -10.64 -32.23 -0.39
CA ASP A 250 -11.10 -31.33 -1.45
C ASP A 250 -10.41 -31.59 -2.80
N GLU A 251 -9.10 -31.90 -2.79
CA GLU A 251 -8.36 -32.31 -3.99
C GLU A 251 -8.91 -33.62 -4.57
N ALA A 252 -9.23 -34.61 -3.72
CA ALA A 252 -9.85 -35.85 -4.15
C ALA A 252 -11.26 -35.63 -4.74
N LEU A 253 -12.05 -34.72 -4.15
CA LEU A 253 -13.35 -34.33 -4.69
C LEU A 253 -13.22 -33.58 -6.02
N LEU A 254 -12.23 -32.69 -6.14
CA LEU A 254 -11.97 -31.95 -7.37
C LEU A 254 -11.58 -32.90 -8.51
N SER A 255 -10.69 -33.86 -8.25
CA SER A 255 -10.27 -34.85 -9.25
C SER A 255 -11.46 -35.69 -9.76
N LYS A 256 -12.38 -36.08 -8.86
CA LYS A 256 -13.62 -36.76 -9.25
C LYS A 256 -14.52 -35.86 -10.10
N ALA A 257 -14.72 -34.61 -9.70
CA ALA A 257 -15.55 -33.65 -10.42
C ALA A 257 -14.96 -33.29 -11.81
N GLU A 258 -13.64 -33.21 -11.93
CA GLU A 258 -12.93 -33.01 -13.21
C GLU A 258 -13.11 -34.20 -14.15
N ALA A 259 -13.02 -35.44 -13.64
CA ALA A 259 -13.28 -36.63 -14.44
C ALA A 259 -14.74 -36.71 -14.92
N GLU A 260 -15.68 -36.33 -14.04
CA GLU A 260 -17.11 -36.28 -14.39
C GLU A 260 -17.41 -35.18 -15.42
N GLU A 261 -16.86 -33.98 -15.26
CA GLU A 261 -17.01 -32.88 -16.22
C GLU A 261 -16.41 -33.23 -17.58
N ALA A 262 -15.22 -33.84 -17.62
CA ALA A 262 -14.61 -34.30 -18.87
C ALA A 262 -15.50 -35.32 -19.60
N SER A 263 -16.07 -36.29 -18.87
CA SER A 263 -17.01 -37.27 -19.41
C SER A 263 -18.28 -36.63 -19.95
N LYS A 264 -18.87 -35.67 -19.21
CA LYS A 264 -20.09 -34.97 -19.64
C LYS A 264 -19.83 -34.01 -20.79
N ARG A 265 -18.65 -33.42 -20.88
CA ARG A 265 -18.22 -32.59 -22.01
C ARG A 265 -18.08 -33.41 -23.28
N GLU A 266 -17.49 -34.61 -23.21
CA GLU A 266 -17.38 -35.51 -24.36
C GLU A 266 -18.76 -35.98 -24.84
N GLU A 267 -19.65 -36.34 -23.91
CA GLU A 267 -21.04 -36.69 -24.20
C GLU A 267 -21.80 -35.52 -24.86
N ASN A 268 -21.69 -34.30 -24.34
CA ASN A 268 -22.31 -33.10 -24.90
C ASN A 268 -21.78 -32.80 -26.31
N ASN A 269 -20.46 -32.83 -26.53
CA ASN A 269 -19.86 -32.62 -27.84
C ASN A 269 -20.32 -33.65 -28.88
N ARG A 270 -20.44 -34.92 -28.46
CA ARG A 270 -20.93 -36.00 -29.33
C ARG A 270 -22.38 -35.74 -29.75
N VAL A 271 -23.27 -35.46 -28.80
CA VAL A 271 -24.70 -35.25 -29.09
C VAL A 271 -24.93 -33.95 -29.89
N MET A 272 -24.16 -32.88 -29.62
CA MET A 272 -24.19 -31.66 -30.43
C MET A 272 -23.79 -31.91 -31.88
N LYS A 273 -22.76 -32.74 -32.11
CA LYS A 273 -22.34 -33.13 -33.46
C LYS A 273 -23.39 -33.99 -34.15
N GLU A 274 -23.96 -34.99 -33.47
CA GLU A 274 -25.05 -35.82 -34.00
C GLU A 274 -26.25 -34.98 -34.41
N PHE A 275 -26.63 -33.98 -33.60
CA PHE A 275 -27.72 -33.06 -33.91
C PHE A 275 -27.39 -32.18 -35.14
N SER A 276 -26.20 -31.57 -35.17
CA SER A 276 -25.76 -30.72 -36.29
C SER A 276 -25.69 -31.48 -37.62
N ASP A 277 -25.17 -32.71 -37.61
CA ASP A 277 -25.06 -33.55 -38.80
C ASP A 277 -26.46 -33.95 -39.30
N ALA A 278 -27.39 -34.28 -38.39
CA ALA A 278 -28.77 -34.61 -38.72
C ALA A 278 -29.55 -33.39 -39.27
N GLU A 279 -29.36 -32.19 -38.71
CA GLU A 279 -30.00 -30.96 -39.18
C GLU A 279 -29.51 -30.57 -40.60
N ALA A 280 -28.20 -30.64 -40.83
CA ALA A 280 -27.61 -30.35 -42.14
C ALA A 280 -28.06 -31.36 -43.21
N LEU A 281 -28.16 -32.64 -42.85
CA LEU A 281 -28.67 -33.67 -43.74
C LEU A 281 -30.17 -33.48 -44.04
N GLY A 282 -30.98 -33.08 -43.05
CA GLY A 282 -32.39 -32.77 -43.22
C GLY A 282 -32.61 -31.66 -44.25
N LYS A 283 -31.89 -30.55 -44.14
CA LYS A 283 -31.92 -29.45 -45.12
C LYS A 283 -31.50 -29.90 -46.52
N SER A 284 -30.54 -30.82 -46.64
CA SER A 284 -30.11 -31.36 -47.93
C SER A 284 -31.20 -32.19 -48.62
N PHE A 285 -32.00 -32.94 -47.85
CA PHE A 285 -33.16 -33.68 -48.37
C PHE A 285 -34.32 -32.76 -48.79
N GLU A 286 -34.55 -31.63 -48.10
CA GLU A 286 -35.56 -30.64 -48.51
C GLU A 286 -35.20 -30.00 -49.87
N VAL A 287 -33.93 -29.69 -50.09
CA VAL A 287 -33.43 -29.17 -51.38
C VAL A 287 -33.58 -30.20 -52.50
N TYR A 288 -33.30 -31.48 -52.21
CA TYR A 288 -33.48 -32.58 -53.17
C TYR A 288 -34.96 -32.78 -53.56
N ASP A 289 -35.88 -32.79 -52.60
CA ASP A 289 -37.32 -32.92 -52.87
C ASP A 289 -37.83 -31.79 -53.76
N SER A 290 -37.42 -30.54 -53.47
CA SER A 290 -37.79 -29.37 -54.25
C SER A 290 -37.28 -29.44 -55.70
N ALA A 291 -36.03 -29.86 -55.89
CA ALA A 291 -35.43 -30.03 -57.22
C ALA A 291 -36.12 -31.14 -58.02
N THR A 292 -36.45 -32.26 -57.36
CA THR A 292 -37.10 -33.43 -58.00
C THR A 292 -38.53 -33.09 -58.42
N GLY A 293 -39.31 -32.42 -57.56
CA GLY A 293 -40.66 -31.97 -57.89
C GLY A 293 -40.71 -31.02 -59.10
N ARG A 294 -39.68 -30.18 -59.29
CA ARG A 294 -39.55 -29.32 -60.46
C ARG A 294 -39.25 -30.12 -61.74
N LEU A 295 -38.41 -31.15 -61.67
CA LEU A 295 -38.12 -32.03 -62.82
C LEU A 295 -39.36 -32.85 -63.25
N ASP A 296 -40.10 -33.40 -62.30
CA ASP A 296 -41.32 -34.17 -62.57
C ASP A 296 -42.38 -33.33 -63.30
N SER A 297 -42.53 -32.06 -62.92
CA SER A 297 -43.45 -31.11 -63.56
C SER A 297 -43.09 -30.77 -65.02
N LEU A 298 -41.82 -30.92 -65.41
CA LEU A 298 -41.35 -30.70 -66.78
C LEU A 298 -41.44 -31.99 -67.60
N ILE A 299 -41.24 -33.16 -66.99
CA ILE A 299 -41.45 -34.46 -67.63
C ILE A 299 -42.93 -34.66 -67.99
N SER A 300 -43.87 -34.20 -67.15
CA SER A 300 -45.31 -34.32 -67.44
C SER A 300 -45.78 -33.52 -68.67
N LYS A 301 -44.96 -32.61 -69.20
CA LYS A 301 -45.26 -31.83 -70.44
C LYS A 301 -44.70 -32.47 -71.71
N LYS A 302 -44.02 -33.62 -71.61
CA LYS A 302 -43.34 -34.28 -72.74
C LYS A 302 -44.30 -34.66 -73.87
N GLU A 303 -45.47 -35.20 -73.53
CA GLU A 303 -46.46 -35.63 -74.52
C GLU A 303 -47.04 -34.44 -75.33
N GLU A 304 -47.22 -33.27 -74.71
CA GLU A 304 -47.63 -32.04 -75.42
C GLU A 304 -46.55 -31.54 -76.38
N MET A 305 -45.27 -31.72 -76.03
CA MET A 305 -44.13 -31.26 -76.86
C MET A 305 -43.83 -32.22 -78.03
N ASP A 306 -44.04 -33.53 -77.85
CA ASP A 306 -43.88 -34.52 -78.92
C ASP A 306 -44.88 -34.25 -80.09
N VAL A 307 -46.10 -33.80 -79.78
CA VAL A 307 -47.12 -33.40 -80.79
C VAL A 307 -46.71 -32.14 -81.57
N LEU A 308 -46.08 -31.19 -80.90
CA LEU A 308 -45.54 -29.97 -81.53
C LEU A 308 -44.34 -30.31 -82.45
N SER A 309 -43.49 -31.27 -82.07
CA SER A 309 -42.39 -31.76 -82.89
C SER A 309 -42.85 -32.40 -84.20
N GLU A 310 -43.92 -33.20 -84.16
CA GLU A 310 -44.47 -33.86 -85.36
C GLU A 310 -45.08 -32.84 -86.34
N THR A 311 -45.67 -31.77 -85.80
CA THR A 311 -46.23 -30.65 -86.58
C THR A 311 -45.13 -29.84 -87.29
N ALA A 312 -43.99 -29.61 -86.63
CA ALA A 312 -42.84 -28.92 -87.22
C ALA A 312 -42.23 -29.70 -88.39
N GLU A 313 -42.17 -31.03 -88.30
CA GLU A 313 -41.60 -31.90 -89.34
C GLU A 313 -42.45 -31.91 -90.62
N ARG A 314 -43.79 -31.81 -90.52
CA ARG A 314 -44.68 -31.71 -91.70
C ARG A 314 -44.59 -30.35 -92.40
N CYS A 315 -44.44 -29.25 -91.66
CA CYS A 315 -44.22 -27.91 -92.24
C CYS A 315 -42.87 -27.81 -92.98
N ARG A 316 -41.81 -28.44 -92.44
CA ARG A 316 -40.50 -28.49 -93.10
C ARG A 316 -40.58 -29.16 -94.48
N LYS A 317 -41.23 -30.33 -94.55
CA LYS A 317 -41.41 -31.08 -95.81
C LYS A 317 -42.21 -30.30 -96.87
N ALA A 318 -43.20 -29.50 -96.46
CA ALA A 318 -43.96 -28.65 -97.40
C ALA A 318 -43.06 -27.55 -98.00
N LEU A 319 -42.28 -26.86 -97.18
CA LEU A 319 -41.48 -25.71 -97.57
C LEU A 319 -40.19 -26.09 -98.34
N GLU A 320 -39.56 -27.22 -97.99
CA GLU A 320 -38.27 -27.63 -98.57
C GLU A 320 -38.40 -28.64 -99.71
N ASP A 321 -39.34 -29.60 -99.63
CA ASP A 321 -39.36 -30.75 -100.54
C ASP A 321 -40.33 -30.61 -101.73
N VAL A 322 -41.33 -29.73 -101.66
CA VAL A 322 -42.40 -29.59 -102.68
C VAL A 322 -42.39 -28.23 -103.37
N ASN A 323 -42.26 -27.13 -102.60
CA ASN A 323 -42.31 -25.76 -103.10
C ASN A 323 -41.36 -25.45 -104.29
N PRO A 324 -40.14 -26.03 -104.40
CA PRO A 324 -39.26 -25.81 -105.56
C PRO A 324 -39.82 -26.34 -106.90
N TYR A 325 -40.63 -27.39 -106.89
CA TYR A 325 -41.21 -28.00 -108.10
C TYR A 325 -42.48 -27.27 -108.56
N ASP A 326 -43.20 -26.63 -107.64
CA ASP A 326 -44.35 -25.74 -107.90
C ASP A 326 -43.90 -24.52 -108.73
N LEU A 327 -42.79 -23.90 -108.30
CA LEU A 327 -42.16 -22.77 -108.97
C LEU A 327 -41.64 -23.15 -110.38
N ALA A 328 -41.01 -24.32 -110.52
CA ALA A 328 -40.45 -24.78 -111.80
C ALA A 328 -41.50 -25.10 -112.88
N HIS A 329 -42.67 -25.63 -112.50
CA HIS A 329 -43.78 -25.85 -113.43
C HIS A 329 -44.42 -24.52 -113.87
N SER A 330 -44.55 -23.56 -112.95
CA SER A 330 -45.02 -22.21 -113.25
C SER A 330 -44.13 -21.49 -114.29
N ASP A 331 -42.81 -21.73 -114.27
CA ASP A 331 -41.87 -21.08 -115.18
C ASP A 331 -41.81 -21.71 -116.59
N LYS A 332 -42.03 -23.01 -116.73
CA LYS A 332 -42.12 -23.70 -118.04
C LYS A 332 -43.39 -23.34 -118.82
N ALA A 333 -44.51 -23.10 -118.12
CA ALA A 333 -45.74 -22.56 -118.70
C ALA A 333 -45.57 -21.10 -119.18
N LYS A 334 -44.67 -20.33 -118.56
CA LYS A 334 -44.31 -18.97 -119.03
C LYS A 334 -43.40 -19.01 -120.27
N ALA A 335 -42.63 -20.07 -120.49
CA ALA A 335 -41.67 -20.18 -121.60
C ALA A 335 -42.31 -20.53 -122.96
N SER A 336 -43.32 -21.43 -123.01
CA SER A 336 -44.09 -21.68 -124.25
C SER A 336 -44.88 -20.42 -124.68
N SER A 337 -45.38 -19.68 -123.69
CA SER A 337 -45.97 -18.35 -123.83
C SER A 337 -44.96 -17.32 -124.38
N ALA A 338 -43.67 -17.41 -124.04
CA ALA A 338 -42.63 -16.48 -124.49
C ALA A 338 -42.22 -16.66 -125.96
N THR A 339 -42.19 -17.88 -126.52
CA THR A 339 -41.93 -18.06 -127.97
C THR A 339 -43.17 -17.79 -128.81
N ALA A 340 -44.36 -17.94 -128.23
CA ALA A 340 -45.57 -17.35 -128.78
C ALA A 340 -45.43 -15.83 -128.86
N ALA A 341 -44.78 -15.24 -127.85
CA ALA A 341 -44.45 -13.84 -127.81
C ALA A 341 -43.29 -13.43 -128.77
N GLU A 342 -42.46 -14.34 -129.28
CA GLU A 342 -41.43 -14.07 -130.30
C GLU A 342 -42.01 -14.06 -131.73
N VAL A 343 -42.98 -14.91 -132.04
CA VAL A 343 -43.86 -14.72 -133.21
C VAL A 343 -44.54 -13.35 -133.16
N GLU A 344 -45.04 -13.04 -131.97
CA GLU A 344 -45.54 -11.74 -131.60
C GLU A 344 -44.41 -10.67 -131.61
N SER A 345 -43.12 -11.03 -131.71
CA SER A 345 -41.96 -10.13 -131.70
C SER A 345 -41.34 -9.74 -133.03
N SER A 346 -41.80 -10.32 -134.11
CA SER A 346 -41.69 -9.63 -135.40
C SER A 346 -43.00 -8.98 -135.79
N ARG A 347 -44.09 -9.30 -135.09
CA ARG A 347 -45.11 -8.30 -134.77
C ARG A 347 -44.41 -7.17 -134.01
N ILE A 348 -43.44 -7.45 -133.11
CA ILE A 348 -42.40 -6.52 -132.54
C ILE A 348 -41.49 -5.82 -133.55
N ARG A 349 -41.57 -6.15 -134.84
CA ARG A 349 -41.45 -5.22 -135.97
C ARG A 349 -42.15 -3.87 -135.76
N VAL A 350 -43.40 -3.89 -136.17
CA VAL A 350 -44.48 -2.91 -135.95
C VAL A 350 -44.42 -2.39 -134.53
N LYS A 351 -44.42 -3.33 -133.60
CA LYS A 351 -44.33 -3.09 -132.18
C LYS A 351 -43.02 -2.38 -131.77
N GLU A 352 -41.97 -2.25 -132.60
CA GLU A 352 -40.70 -1.52 -132.30
C GLU A 352 -40.78 -0.02 -132.59
N ALA A 353 -41.56 0.36 -133.57
CA ALA A 353 -41.85 1.76 -133.79
C ALA A 353 -43.14 2.19 -133.02
N GLU A 354 -43.87 1.20 -132.51
CA GLU A 354 -44.76 1.26 -131.33
C GLU A 354 -43.95 1.26 -130.02
N LYS A 355 -42.70 0.76 -130.04
CA LYS A 355 -41.78 0.70 -128.90
C LYS A 355 -41.01 1.99 -128.73
N LEU A 356 -40.79 2.84 -129.72
CA LEU A 356 -40.33 4.21 -129.44
C LEU A 356 -41.41 4.96 -128.63
N VAL A 357 -42.70 4.76 -128.96
CA VAL A 357 -43.85 5.22 -128.13
C VAL A 357 -43.80 4.53 -126.78
N SER A 358 -43.57 3.22 -126.76
CA SER A 358 -43.49 2.47 -125.53
C SER A 358 -42.21 2.72 -124.71
N GLU A 359 -41.14 3.29 -125.24
CA GLU A 359 -39.85 3.56 -124.56
C GLU A 359 -39.93 4.85 -123.77
N ALA A 360 -40.61 5.84 -124.33
CA ALA A 360 -40.95 7.07 -123.65
C ALA A 360 -42.18 6.91 -122.73
N ARG A 361 -43.01 5.88 -122.94
CA ARG A 361 -43.99 5.37 -121.96
C ARG A 361 -43.35 4.46 -120.89
N GLU A 362 -42.28 3.72 -121.22
CA GLU A 362 -41.50 2.89 -120.29
C GLU A 362 -40.60 3.74 -119.39
N ALA A 363 -40.13 4.92 -119.83
CA ALA A 363 -39.49 5.87 -118.92
C ALA A 363 -40.47 6.36 -117.84
N GLU A 364 -41.75 6.57 -118.24
CA GLU A 364 -42.86 6.92 -117.35
C GLU A 364 -43.22 5.75 -116.42
N ASP A 365 -43.35 4.54 -116.96
CA ASP A 365 -43.68 3.34 -116.19
C ASP A 365 -42.51 2.82 -115.33
N LYS A 366 -41.22 3.03 -115.70
CA LYS A 366 -40.05 2.70 -114.86
C LYS A 366 -39.92 3.61 -113.65
N ALA A 367 -40.26 4.89 -113.79
CA ALA A 367 -40.35 5.81 -112.67
C ALA A 367 -41.58 5.53 -111.79
N ARG A 368 -42.58 4.80 -112.33
CA ARG A 368 -43.78 4.33 -111.63
C ARG A 368 -43.55 3.01 -110.90
N GLU A 369 -42.78 2.10 -111.48
CA GLU A 369 -42.26 0.87 -110.87
C GLU A 369 -41.28 1.17 -109.74
N ALA A 370 -40.37 2.14 -109.91
CA ALA A 370 -39.47 2.57 -108.85
C ALA A 370 -40.24 3.14 -107.63
N ALA A 371 -41.42 3.73 -107.83
CA ALA A 371 -42.31 4.16 -106.75
C ALA A 371 -43.18 3.04 -106.15
N GLY A 372 -43.13 1.81 -106.68
CA GLY A 372 -43.92 0.66 -106.21
C GLY A 372 -43.56 0.18 -104.80
N ASP A 373 -42.29 0.35 -104.40
CA ASP A 373 -41.78 0.04 -103.06
C ASP A 373 -42.07 1.17 -102.05
N GLU A 374 -42.63 2.33 -102.47
CA GLU A 374 -42.93 3.46 -101.58
C GLU A 374 -43.82 3.02 -100.40
N LYS A 375 -44.80 2.14 -100.67
CA LYS A 375 -45.76 1.66 -99.67
C LYS A 375 -45.13 0.64 -98.71
N SER A 376 -44.34 -0.30 -99.23
CA SER A 376 -43.63 -1.31 -98.43
C SER A 376 -42.54 -0.67 -97.56
N LEU A 377 -41.78 0.29 -98.09
CA LEU A 377 -40.77 1.04 -97.32
C LEU A 377 -41.39 1.91 -96.22
N ARG A 378 -42.60 2.45 -96.43
CA ARG A 378 -43.36 3.15 -95.39
C ARG A 378 -43.97 2.20 -94.35
N GLU A 379 -44.44 1.02 -94.75
CA GLU A 379 -44.95 -0.01 -93.83
C GLU A 379 -43.81 -0.63 -92.97
N ASP A 380 -42.62 -0.80 -93.54
CA ASP A 380 -41.40 -1.19 -92.83
C ASP A 380 -40.90 -0.09 -91.88
N ALA A 381 -40.94 1.18 -92.28
CA ALA A 381 -40.62 2.30 -91.40
C ALA A 381 -41.64 2.45 -90.25
N ALA A 382 -42.93 2.22 -90.52
CA ALA A 382 -43.99 2.27 -89.52
C ALA A 382 -43.94 1.10 -88.52
N SER A 383 -43.64 -0.13 -88.98
CA SER A 383 -43.47 -1.29 -88.11
C SER A 383 -42.23 -1.17 -87.22
N THR A 384 -41.12 -0.66 -87.76
CA THR A 384 -39.91 -0.36 -86.99
C THR A 384 -40.17 0.73 -85.94
N ARG A 385 -40.93 1.79 -86.29
CA ARG A 385 -41.35 2.83 -85.33
C ARG A 385 -42.25 2.32 -84.21
N ASN A 386 -43.16 1.41 -84.51
CA ASN A 386 -44.03 0.80 -83.48
C ASN A 386 -43.25 -0.04 -82.46
N LEU A 387 -42.03 -0.48 -82.80
CA LEU A 387 -41.14 -1.22 -81.91
C LEU A 387 -40.14 -0.31 -81.16
N LEU A 388 -40.03 0.99 -81.48
CA LEU A 388 -39.06 1.90 -80.84
C LEU A 388 -39.27 2.01 -79.32
N ASP A 389 -40.50 2.00 -78.83
CA ASP A 389 -40.81 1.98 -77.38
C ASP A 389 -40.27 0.70 -76.70
N ASN A 390 -40.26 -0.44 -77.41
CA ASN A 390 -39.63 -1.66 -76.90
C ASN A 390 -38.10 -1.54 -76.87
N TYR A 391 -37.48 -0.89 -77.86
CA TYR A 391 -36.05 -0.62 -77.85
C TYR A 391 -35.64 0.32 -76.73
N GLU A 392 -36.38 1.42 -76.49
CA GLU A 392 -36.10 2.33 -75.37
C GLU A 392 -36.18 1.60 -74.01
N LYS A 393 -37.18 0.73 -73.84
CA LYS A 393 -37.32 -0.10 -72.63
C LYS A 393 -36.17 -1.08 -72.46
N VAL A 394 -35.72 -1.75 -73.52
CA VAL A 394 -34.58 -2.68 -73.47
C VAL A 394 -33.25 -1.95 -73.28
N ASP A 395 -33.03 -0.81 -73.94
CA ASP A 395 -31.81 -0.02 -73.79
C ASP A 395 -31.70 0.57 -72.37
N SER A 396 -32.83 1.01 -71.79
CA SER A 396 -32.88 1.43 -70.39
C SER A 396 -32.60 0.27 -69.42
N ALA A 397 -33.10 -0.93 -69.70
CA ALA A 397 -32.85 -2.12 -68.90
C ALA A 397 -31.39 -2.62 -69.03
N ARG A 398 -30.78 -2.51 -70.21
CA ARG A 398 -29.34 -2.80 -70.42
C ARG A 398 -28.45 -1.83 -69.62
N LYS A 399 -28.79 -0.55 -69.63
CA LYS A 399 -28.08 0.46 -68.84
C LYS A 399 -28.25 0.23 -67.34
N GLU A 400 -29.44 -0.13 -66.89
CA GLU A 400 -29.72 -0.48 -65.50
C GLU A 400 -29.00 -1.78 -65.08
N LEU A 401 -28.88 -2.76 -65.98
CA LEU A 401 -28.11 -3.98 -65.77
C LEU A 401 -26.62 -3.68 -65.58
N GLU A 402 -26.05 -2.82 -66.42
CA GLU A 402 -24.65 -2.39 -66.33
C GLU A 402 -24.38 -1.62 -65.03
N LEU A 403 -25.26 -0.68 -64.66
CA LEU A 403 -25.18 0.06 -63.41
C LEU A 403 -25.30 -0.86 -62.18
N ALA A 404 -26.29 -1.77 -62.18
CA ALA A 404 -26.50 -2.69 -61.06
C ALA A 404 -25.36 -3.73 -60.93
N ALA A 405 -24.73 -4.12 -62.05
CA ALA A 405 -23.52 -4.95 -62.03
C ALA A 405 -22.32 -4.18 -61.45
N ALA A 406 -22.09 -2.95 -61.89
CA ALA A 406 -21.02 -2.10 -61.35
C ALA A 406 -21.21 -1.77 -59.86
N ASP A 407 -22.44 -1.53 -59.42
CA ASP A 407 -22.78 -1.32 -58.00
C ASP A 407 -22.51 -2.59 -57.17
N LYS A 408 -22.83 -3.76 -57.72
CA LYS A 408 -22.56 -5.05 -57.09
C LYS A 408 -21.05 -5.29 -56.93
N ASP A 409 -20.24 -5.06 -57.96
CA ASP A 409 -18.79 -5.24 -57.90
C ASP A 409 -18.13 -4.29 -56.87
N LYS A 410 -18.63 -3.04 -56.77
CA LYS A 410 -18.21 -2.09 -55.73
C LYS A 410 -18.60 -2.56 -54.34
N ALA A 411 -19.78 -3.15 -54.16
CA ALA A 411 -20.22 -3.69 -52.88
C ALA A 411 -19.41 -4.95 -52.49
N GLU A 412 -19.09 -5.83 -53.43
CA GLU A 412 -18.23 -7.00 -53.22
C GLU A 412 -16.79 -6.60 -52.85
N SER A 413 -16.25 -5.55 -53.48
CA SER A 413 -14.93 -4.98 -53.11
C SER A 413 -14.93 -4.43 -51.68
N ARG A 414 -15.97 -3.68 -51.29
CA ARG A 414 -16.16 -3.19 -49.91
C ARG A 414 -16.29 -4.32 -48.90
N LYS A 415 -17.02 -5.39 -49.25
CA LYS A 415 -17.15 -6.59 -48.43
C LYS A 415 -15.78 -7.21 -48.15
N SER A 416 -14.96 -7.41 -49.18
CA SER A 416 -13.62 -7.98 -49.05
C SER A 416 -12.69 -7.10 -48.19
N GLU A 417 -12.75 -5.77 -48.33
CA GLU A 417 -11.99 -4.85 -47.48
C GLU A 417 -12.40 -4.92 -46.01
N MET A 418 -13.72 -4.98 -45.74
CA MET A 418 -14.26 -5.12 -44.38
C MET A 418 -13.89 -6.47 -43.75
N GLU A 419 -14.00 -7.57 -44.51
CA GLU A 419 -13.56 -8.89 -44.04
C GLU A 419 -12.08 -8.89 -43.68
N GLY A 420 -11.22 -8.29 -44.51
CA GLY A 420 -9.79 -8.15 -44.21
C GLY A 420 -9.51 -7.31 -42.95
N ARG A 421 -10.27 -6.23 -42.74
CA ARG A 421 -10.20 -5.41 -41.50
C ARG A 421 -10.62 -6.19 -40.27
N ILE A 422 -11.70 -6.98 -40.36
CA ILE A 422 -12.19 -7.82 -39.27
C ILE A 422 -11.13 -8.86 -38.89
N THR A 423 -10.52 -9.53 -39.87
CA THR A 423 -9.46 -10.52 -39.61
C THR A 423 -8.25 -9.87 -38.92
N ALA A 424 -7.77 -8.73 -39.43
CA ALA A 424 -6.64 -8.02 -38.84
C ALA A 424 -6.91 -7.56 -37.39
N LEU A 425 -8.12 -7.05 -37.12
CA LEU A 425 -8.52 -6.64 -35.77
C LEU A 425 -8.66 -7.83 -34.82
N ALA A 426 -9.15 -8.98 -35.29
CA ALA A 426 -9.25 -10.20 -34.48
C ALA A 426 -7.86 -10.77 -34.13
N GLU A 427 -6.91 -10.72 -35.05
CA GLU A 427 -5.51 -11.08 -34.79
C GLU A 427 -4.86 -10.13 -33.77
N GLU A 428 -5.09 -8.81 -33.90
CA GLU A 428 -4.64 -7.80 -32.94
C GLU A 428 -5.25 -8.02 -31.55
N GLU A 429 -6.56 -8.32 -31.46
CA GLU A 429 -7.22 -8.65 -30.19
C GLU A 429 -6.56 -9.86 -29.53
N THR A 430 -6.31 -10.92 -30.30
CA THR A 430 -5.70 -12.16 -29.80
C THR A 430 -4.30 -11.90 -29.24
N ALA A 431 -3.46 -11.12 -29.94
CA ALA A 431 -2.12 -10.75 -29.49
C ALA A 431 -2.16 -9.89 -28.21
N CYS A 432 -3.12 -8.97 -28.09
CA CYS A 432 -3.34 -8.21 -26.87
C CYS A 432 -3.79 -9.11 -25.71
N GLN A 433 -4.71 -10.04 -25.95
CA GLN A 433 -5.18 -10.98 -24.92
C GLN A 433 -4.06 -11.90 -24.40
N GLU A 434 -3.19 -12.40 -25.28
CA GLU A 434 -2.01 -13.17 -24.87
C GLU A 434 -1.05 -12.35 -24.01
N PHE A 435 -0.80 -11.08 -24.37
CA PHE A 435 0.02 -10.17 -23.57
C PHE A 435 -0.57 -9.95 -22.17
N LEU A 436 -1.88 -9.72 -22.07
CA LEU A 436 -2.55 -9.55 -20.77
C LEU A 436 -2.44 -10.84 -19.93
N LYS A 437 -2.62 -12.01 -20.56
CA LYS A 437 -2.52 -13.29 -19.85
C LYS A 437 -1.12 -13.53 -19.29
N THR A 438 -0.07 -13.27 -20.06
CA THR A 438 1.33 -13.44 -19.62
C THR A 438 1.71 -12.47 -18.50
N ASN A 439 1.08 -11.29 -18.43
CA ASN A 439 1.42 -10.23 -17.49
C ASN A 439 0.33 -9.99 -16.42
N ALA A 440 -0.55 -10.97 -16.17
CA ALA A 440 -1.71 -10.85 -15.29
C ALA A 440 -1.39 -10.63 -13.78
N GLY A 441 -0.11 -10.53 -13.40
CA GLY A 441 0.33 -10.28 -12.02
C GLY A 441 1.26 -9.07 -11.86
N THR A 442 1.62 -8.38 -12.94
CA THR A 442 2.65 -7.32 -12.93
C THR A 442 2.33 -6.18 -11.96
N SER A 443 1.06 -5.79 -11.82
CA SER A 443 0.64 -4.74 -10.89
C SER A 443 0.84 -5.15 -9.42
N SER A 444 0.56 -6.41 -9.09
CA SER A 444 0.79 -6.97 -7.75
C SER A 444 2.29 -7.07 -7.44
N GLU A 445 3.08 -7.59 -8.37
CA GLU A 445 4.54 -7.65 -8.24
C GLU A 445 5.15 -6.25 -8.03
N LEU A 446 4.66 -5.26 -8.76
CA LEU A 446 5.09 -3.87 -8.65
C LEU A 446 4.75 -3.27 -7.28
N ALA A 447 3.55 -3.51 -6.76
CA ALA A 447 3.16 -3.04 -5.43
C ALA A 447 4.02 -3.66 -4.32
N ILE A 448 4.30 -4.96 -4.41
CA ILE A 448 5.21 -5.66 -3.49
C ILE A 448 6.63 -5.07 -3.58
N LEU A 449 7.11 -4.84 -4.80
CA LEU A 449 8.45 -4.31 -5.03
C LEU A 449 8.60 -2.86 -4.55
N ASP A 450 7.60 -1.99 -4.75
CA ASP A 450 7.62 -0.60 -4.27
C ASP A 450 7.56 -0.54 -2.73
N SER A 451 6.81 -1.44 -2.09
CA SER A 451 6.86 -1.62 -0.63
C SER A 451 8.25 -2.06 -0.15
N ARG A 452 8.87 -3.00 -0.86
CA ARG A 452 10.25 -3.45 -0.56
C ARG A 452 11.28 -2.35 -0.75
N ILE A 453 11.18 -1.54 -1.81
CA ILE A 453 12.06 -0.37 -2.03
C ILE A 453 11.95 0.57 -0.84
N SER A 454 10.73 0.90 -0.41
CA SER A 454 10.48 1.79 0.73
C SER A 454 11.11 1.24 2.02
N GLY A 455 11.03 -0.08 2.26
CA GLY A 455 11.69 -0.73 3.40
C GLY A 455 13.22 -0.67 3.33
N LEU A 456 13.79 -0.90 2.13
CA LEU A 456 15.24 -0.84 1.91
C LEU A 456 15.78 0.60 2.05
N GLU A 457 15.05 1.61 1.56
CA GLU A 457 15.43 3.02 1.70
C GLU A 457 15.46 3.46 3.17
N ARG A 458 14.46 3.06 3.97
CA ARG A 458 14.49 3.29 5.43
C ARG A 458 15.69 2.61 6.09
N THR A 459 16.05 1.41 5.64
CA THR A 459 17.23 0.70 6.13
C THR A 459 18.52 1.45 5.78
N VAL A 460 18.65 1.97 4.56
CA VAL A 460 19.77 2.82 4.13
C VAL A 460 19.87 4.07 5.01
N GLU A 461 18.77 4.79 5.20
CA GLU A 461 18.72 5.99 6.06
C GLU A 461 19.17 5.67 7.49
N SER A 462 18.65 4.57 8.04
CA SER A 462 18.98 4.13 9.41
C SER A 462 20.47 3.76 9.54
N LEU A 463 21.04 3.08 8.54
CA LEU A 463 22.47 2.77 8.47
C LEU A 463 23.34 4.02 8.29
N GLU A 464 22.90 5.03 7.55
CA GLU A 464 23.63 6.30 7.40
C GLU A 464 23.69 7.08 8.71
N VAL A 465 22.58 7.12 9.45
CA VAL A 465 22.56 7.75 10.77
C VAL A 465 23.39 6.94 11.76
N LEU A 466 23.22 5.61 11.80
CA LEU A 466 24.02 4.74 12.66
C LEU A 466 25.51 4.92 12.40
N LYS A 467 25.94 4.96 11.13
CA LYS A 467 27.34 5.22 10.76
C LYS A 467 27.87 6.52 11.38
N LYS A 468 27.12 7.63 11.25
CA LYS A 468 27.52 8.93 11.81
C LYS A 468 27.63 8.88 13.34
N GLU A 469 26.67 8.23 14.00
CA GLU A 469 26.63 8.14 15.46
C GLU A 469 27.74 7.22 16.00
N THR A 470 28.07 6.14 15.29
CA THR A 470 29.19 5.25 15.62
C THR A 470 30.55 5.95 15.39
N ASP A 471 30.68 6.81 14.36
CA ASP A 471 31.86 7.66 14.19
C ASP A 471 32.04 8.62 15.38
N VAL A 472 30.95 9.25 15.85
CA VAL A 472 30.97 10.10 17.07
C VAL A 472 31.37 9.29 18.30
N TYR A 473 30.81 8.09 18.47
CA TYR A 473 31.17 7.18 19.57
C TYR A 473 32.67 6.86 19.58
N ARG A 474 33.27 6.53 18.43
CA ARG A 474 34.70 6.23 18.34
C ARG A 474 35.58 7.42 18.71
N SER A 475 35.20 8.62 18.29
CA SER A 475 35.92 9.84 18.68
C SER A 475 35.89 10.02 20.20
N MET A 476 34.71 9.92 20.81
CA MET A 476 34.55 10.05 22.26
C MET A 476 35.29 8.96 23.04
N LEU A 477 35.36 7.74 22.50
CA LEU A 477 36.12 6.64 23.10
C LEU A 477 37.62 6.95 23.14
N GLY A 478 38.17 7.54 22.07
CA GLY A 478 39.57 7.99 22.02
C GLY A 478 39.87 9.14 23.00
N ASP A 479 38.94 10.08 23.15
CA ASP A 479 39.05 11.16 24.15
C ASP A 479 39.04 10.59 25.58
N LEU A 480 38.14 9.64 25.85
CA LEU A 480 38.03 8.96 27.15
C LEU A 480 39.31 8.20 27.52
N GLU A 481 39.90 7.46 26.56
CA GLU A 481 41.18 6.77 26.77
C GLU A 481 42.31 7.75 27.11
N SER A 482 42.34 8.90 26.41
CA SER A 482 43.32 9.97 26.66
C SER A 482 43.15 10.58 28.05
N SER A 483 41.92 10.89 28.47
CA SER A 483 41.62 11.40 29.80
C SER A 483 41.91 10.39 30.91
N LYS A 484 41.63 9.10 30.67
CA LYS A 484 41.97 8.01 31.60
C LYS A 484 43.48 7.90 31.80
N ALA A 485 44.26 7.99 30.72
CA ALA A 485 45.72 7.97 30.77
C ALA A 485 46.26 9.19 31.54
N ALA A 486 45.74 10.39 31.28
CA ALA A 486 46.12 11.60 32.00
C ALA A 486 45.79 11.51 33.51
N TYR A 487 44.61 11.01 33.87
CA TYR A 487 44.23 10.78 35.27
C TYR A 487 45.15 9.75 35.94
N SER A 488 45.42 8.61 35.30
CA SER A 488 46.30 7.57 35.85
C SER A 488 47.71 8.11 36.11
N SER A 489 48.30 8.81 35.14
CA SER A 489 49.63 9.41 35.29
C SER A 489 49.69 10.39 36.46
N LYS A 490 48.64 11.21 36.63
CA LYS A 490 48.58 12.19 37.72
C LYS A 490 48.30 11.56 39.07
N LEU A 491 47.52 10.49 39.12
CA LEU A 491 47.30 9.71 40.33
C LEU A 491 48.61 9.10 40.84
N ASP A 492 49.47 8.62 39.94
CA ASP A 492 50.79 8.10 40.30
C ASP A 492 51.70 9.22 40.86
N GLU A 493 51.72 10.41 40.25
CA GLU A 493 52.43 11.58 40.77
C GLU A 493 51.93 11.98 42.17
N LYS A 494 50.61 12.00 42.38
CA LYS A 494 49.98 12.29 43.67
C LYS A 494 50.39 11.26 44.71
N ASN A 495 50.30 9.97 44.40
CA ASN A 495 50.65 8.89 45.33
C ASN A 495 52.13 8.96 45.75
N ALA A 496 53.02 9.30 44.81
CA ALA A 496 54.43 9.52 45.12
C ALA A 496 54.64 10.74 46.03
N ALA A 497 53.95 11.86 45.77
CA ALA A 497 54.00 13.05 46.61
C ALA A 497 53.39 12.83 48.01
N ASP A 498 52.31 12.04 48.11
CA ASP A 498 51.70 11.62 49.36
C ASP A 498 52.68 10.80 50.21
N ALA A 499 53.38 9.84 49.60
CA ALA A 499 54.40 9.03 50.27
C ALA A 499 55.56 9.90 50.78
N GLU A 500 56.10 10.78 49.92
CA GLU A 500 57.19 11.71 50.27
C GLU A 500 56.79 12.66 51.41
N CYS A 501 55.56 13.20 51.37
CA CYS A 501 55.03 14.08 52.39
C CYS A 501 54.85 13.35 53.72
N ARG A 502 54.24 12.16 53.73
CA ARG A 502 54.05 11.34 54.95
C ARG A 502 55.38 10.98 55.60
N GLU A 503 56.34 10.50 54.80
CA GLU A 503 57.65 10.12 55.32
C GLU A 503 58.40 11.31 55.95
N THR A 504 58.31 12.48 55.31
CA THR A 504 58.92 13.72 55.83
C THR A 504 58.20 14.24 57.07
N GLU A 505 56.86 14.15 57.12
CA GLU A 505 56.05 14.50 58.30
C GLU A 505 56.36 13.59 59.49
N ASP A 506 56.47 12.28 59.26
CA ASP A 506 56.82 11.31 60.30
C ASP A 506 58.23 11.55 60.85
N ARG A 507 59.18 11.95 60.00
CA ARG A 507 60.53 12.37 60.44
C ARG A 507 60.49 13.68 61.23
N PHE A 508 59.68 14.64 60.78
CA PHE A 508 59.48 15.91 61.50
C PHE A 508 58.90 15.69 62.91
N TYR A 509 57.82 14.90 63.03
CA TYR A 509 57.17 14.65 64.32
C TYR A 509 58.05 13.83 65.27
N ARG A 510 58.74 12.79 64.77
CA ARG A 510 59.71 12.02 65.59
C ARG A 510 60.88 12.88 66.06
N GLY A 511 61.33 13.84 65.25
CA GLY A 511 62.45 14.73 65.54
C GLY A 511 62.15 15.92 66.48
N GLN A 512 60.89 16.20 66.82
CA GLN A 512 60.49 17.37 67.61
C GLN A 512 61.13 17.43 69.00
N ALA A 513 61.28 16.29 69.67
CA ALA A 513 61.92 16.23 70.98
C ALA A 513 63.41 16.65 70.92
N ALA A 514 64.12 16.20 69.88
CA ALA A 514 65.53 16.55 69.67
C ALA A 514 65.71 18.00 69.22
N PHE A 515 64.81 18.51 68.37
CA PHE A 515 64.81 19.92 67.97
C PHE A 515 64.60 20.86 69.17
N LEU A 516 63.62 20.57 70.03
CA LEU A 516 63.38 21.34 71.26
C LEU A 516 64.56 21.22 72.24
N ALA A 517 65.17 20.04 72.36
CA ALA A 517 66.35 19.83 73.20
C ALA A 517 67.57 20.62 72.72
N SER A 518 67.74 20.83 71.41
CA SER A 518 68.86 21.59 70.83
C SER A 518 68.86 23.09 71.19
N GLY A 519 67.72 23.64 71.59
CA GLY A 519 67.56 25.03 71.99
C GLY A 519 67.58 25.28 73.51
N LEU A 520 67.85 24.25 74.33
CA LEU A 520 67.93 24.37 75.77
C LEU A 520 69.36 24.75 76.21
N GLU A 521 69.46 25.85 76.95
CA GLU A 521 70.69 26.28 77.61
C GLU A 521 70.62 25.97 79.11
N GLU A 522 71.72 25.43 79.65
CA GLU A 522 71.84 25.08 81.06
C GLU A 522 71.67 26.31 81.96
N GLY A 523 70.74 26.27 82.91
CA GLY A 523 70.41 27.40 83.80
C GLY A 523 69.22 28.26 83.35
N CYS A 524 68.67 28.06 82.15
CA CYS A 524 67.46 28.73 81.68
C CYS A 524 66.21 27.85 81.84
N PRO A 525 65.06 28.39 82.27
CA PRO A 525 63.85 27.59 82.47
C PRO A 525 63.29 27.08 81.13
N CYS A 526 63.11 25.76 81.03
CA CYS A 526 62.54 25.13 79.85
C CYS A 526 61.10 25.60 79.60
N PRO A 527 60.73 25.94 78.35
CA PRO A 527 59.38 26.43 78.03
C PRO A 527 58.28 25.37 78.14
N VAL A 528 58.62 24.09 78.28
CA VAL A 528 57.63 22.99 78.40
C VAL A 528 57.38 22.62 79.87
N CYS A 529 58.43 22.48 80.67
CA CYS A 529 58.32 21.98 82.06
C CYS A 529 58.85 22.95 83.13
N GLY A 530 59.49 24.04 82.76
CA GLY A 530 60.04 25.05 83.67
C GLY A 530 61.37 24.69 84.36
N SER A 531 61.91 23.47 84.16
CA SER A 531 63.19 23.05 84.75
C SER A 531 64.38 23.79 84.13
N VAL A 532 65.39 24.10 84.95
CA VAL A 532 66.66 24.73 84.54
C VAL A 532 67.80 23.73 84.30
N HIS A 533 67.57 22.44 84.56
CA HIS A 533 68.55 21.37 84.42
C HIS A 533 67.95 20.14 83.73
N HIS A 534 68.62 19.62 82.69
CA HIS A 534 68.22 18.42 81.94
C HIS A 534 69.43 17.49 81.72
N PRO A 535 69.60 16.41 82.50
CA PRO A 535 70.80 15.57 82.45
C PRO A 535 70.89 14.65 81.23
N VAL A 536 69.77 14.36 80.56
CA VAL A 536 69.71 13.59 79.31
C VAL A 536 68.84 14.33 78.30
N LEU A 537 69.49 14.92 77.31
CA LEU A 537 68.81 15.59 76.21
C LEU A 537 68.41 14.57 75.14
N ALA A 538 67.25 14.78 74.51
CA ALA A 538 66.84 13.99 73.36
C ALA A 538 67.77 14.26 72.18
N VAL A 539 68.28 13.21 71.54
CA VAL A 539 69.15 13.29 70.35
C VAL A 539 68.45 12.56 69.20
N SER A 540 68.45 13.16 68.02
CA SER A 540 67.99 12.51 66.78
C SER A 540 69.19 11.93 66.05
N GLU A 541 69.10 10.68 65.60
CA GLU A 541 70.11 10.05 64.73
C GLU A 541 70.01 10.53 63.27
N GLU A 542 68.88 11.16 62.90
CA GLU A 542 68.58 11.66 61.56
C GLU A 542 68.38 13.19 61.55
N GLU A 543 68.69 13.83 60.41
CA GLU A 543 68.45 15.26 60.19
C GLU A 543 66.94 15.58 60.22
N VAL A 544 66.52 16.42 61.16
CA VAL A 544 65.11 16.80 61.34
C VAL A 544 64.72 17.81 60.26
N PRO A 545 63.73 17.52 59.40
CA PRO A 545 63.28 18.46 58.37
C PRO A 545 62.77 19.77 58.97
N ASP A 546 62.95 20.90 58.30
CA ASP A 546 62.34 22.15 58.76
C ASP A 546 60.83 22.22 58.43
N ARG A 547 60.10 23.04 59.18
CA ARG A 547 58.65 23.23 58.97
C ARG A 547 58.33 23.75 57.56
N LYS A 548 59.22 24.54 56.96
CA LYS A 548 59.04 25.09 55.61
C LYS A 548 59.05 23.99 54.54
N LYS A 549 59.92 22.98 54.67
CA LYS A 549 59.99 21.82 53.77
C LYS A 549 58.73 20.96 53.87
N VAL A 550 58.24 20.71 55.08
CA VAL A 550 56.96 20.00 55.30
C VAL A 550 55.79 20.77 54.67
N ASP A 551 55.69 22.08 54.93
CA ASP A 551 54.62 22.91 54.37
C ASP A 551 54.70 23.01 52.83
N THR A 552 55.90 22.96 52.25
CA THR A 552 56.11 22.96 50.79
C THR A 552 55.65 21.63 50.16
N LEU A 553 55.98 20.49 50.78
CA LEU A 553 55.52 19.18 50.35
C LEU A 553 54.01 19.03 50.50
N ARG A 554 53.42 19.54 51.59
CA ARG A 554 51.96 19.61 51.78
C ARG A 554 51.28 20.40 50.66
N LYS A 555 51.79 21.60 50.33
CA LYS A 555 51.26 22.40 49.22
C LYS A 555 51.36 21.69 47.88
N ARG A 556 52.47 20.97 47.62
CA ARG A 556 52.65 20.17 46.40
C ARG A 556 51.65 19.01 46.34
N ARG A 557 51.46 18.27 47.44
CA ARG A 557 50.45 17.22 47.57
C ARG A 557 49.04 17.75 47.32
N ASP A 558 48.66 18.85 47.97
CA ASP A 558 47.33 19.42 47.86
C ASP A 558 47.04 19.94 46.44
N ALA A 559 48.05 20.52 45.78
CA ALA A 559 47.97 20.92 44.37
C ALA A 559 47.78 19.72 43.43
N LEU A 560 48.54 18.65 43.62
CA LEU A 560 48.39 17.41 42.84
C LEU A 560 47.05 16.71 43.13
N ALA A 561 46.56 16.74 44.37
CA ALA A 561 45.25 16.22 44.73
C ALA A 561 44.12 16.98 44.00
N SER A 562 44.17 18.31 43.98
CA SER A 562 43.21 19.14 43.24
C SER A 562 43.29 18.91 41.72
N GLU A 563 44.48 18.69 41.15
CA GLU A 563 44.67 18.36 39.73
C GLU A 563 44.07 16.98 39.41
N CYS A 564 44.34 15.96 40.24
CA CYS A 564 43.74 14.63 40.14
C CYS A 564 42.22 14.68 40.18
N ASP A 565 41.62 15.42 41.12
CA ASP A 565 40.16 15.53 41.23
C ASP A 565 39.55 16.17 39.98
N SER A 566 40.22 17.17 39.41
CA SER A 566 39.78 17.80 38.15
C SER A 566 39.81 16.82 36.96
N LEU A 567 40.86 16.01 36.85
CA LEU A 567 41.00 15.00 35.81
C LEU A 567 40.04 13.82 36.00
N LEU A 568 39.79 13.42 37.24
CA LEU A 568 38.81 12.38 37.58
C LEU A 568 37.39 12.82 37.21
N ASN A 569 37.03 14.07 37.53
CA ASN A 569 35.73 14.63 37.15
C ASN A 569 35.57 14.69 35.63
N ARG A 570 36.62 15.11 34.91
CA ARG A 570 36.64 15.08 33.44
C ARG A 570 36.44 13.66 32.91
N TYR A 571 37.24 12.69 33.36
CA TYR A 571 37.12 11.28 32.98
C TYR A 571 35.71 10.73 33.24
N ASN A 572 35.11 10.99 34.40
CA ASN A 572 33.77 10.52 34.74
C ASN A 572 32.68 11.15 33.84
N SER A 573 32.82 12.43 33.51
CA SER A 573 31.89 13.14 32.62
C SER A 573 31.96 12.61 31.17
N GLU A 574 33.17 12.38 30.66
CA GLU A 574 33.41 11.79 29.35
C GLU A 574 32.93 10.33 29.31
N ASN A 575 33.16 9.55 30.36
CA ASN A 575 32.69 8.17 30.46
C ASN A 575 31.15 8.09 30.39
N THR A 576 30.45 8.99 31.08
CA THR A 576 28.98 9.06 31.06
C THR A 576 28.46 9.43 29.67
N SER A 577 29.16 10.32 28.98
CA SER A 577 28.82 10.71 27.60
C SER A 577 29.04 9.56 26.62
N VAL A 578 30.16 8.82 26.74
CA VAL A 578 30.44 7.60 25.97
C VAL A 578 29.37 6.53 26.20
N GLN A 579 28.98 6.27 27.46
CA GLN A 579 27.93 5.28 27.78
C GLN A 579 26.57 5.66 27.17
N THR A 580 26.24 6.96 27.18
CA THR A 580 25.00 7.48 26.59
C THR A 580 25.03 7.37 25.06
N GLN A 581 26.16 7.67 24.43
CA GLN A 581 26.32 7.52 22.99
C GLN A 581 26.31 6.03 22.57
N MET A 582 26.91 5.15 23.39
CA MET A 582 26.90 3.71 23.20
C MET A 582 25.46 3.16 23.21
N SER A 583 24.65 3.53 24.21
CA SER A 583 23.26 3.08 24.28
C SER A 583 22.44 3.57 23.08
N LYS A 584 22.64 4.83 22.65
CA LYS A 584 22.03 5.39 21.45
C LYS A 584 22.36 4.57 20.20
N CYS A 585 23.64 4.30 19.93
CA CYS A 585 24.06 3.52 18.76
C CYS A 585 23.49 2.09 18.79
N ARG A 586 23.48 1.46 19.96
CA ARG A 586 22.94 0.11 20.15
C ARG A 586 21.43 0.05 19.86
N THR A 587 20.64 0.97 20.40
CA THR A 587 19.19 1.01 20.14
C THR A 587 18.89 1.23 18.65
N MET A 588 19.68 2.06 17.96
CA MET A 588 19.53 2.26 16.52
C MET A 588 19.87 0.99 15.73
N ALA A 589 20.87 0.23 16.15
CA ALA A 589 21.22 -1.05 15.54
C ALA A 589 20.16 -2.13 15.77
N GLU A 590 19.53 -2.15 16.95
CA GLU A 590 18.41 -3.08 17.28
C GLU A 590 17.16 -2.81 16.43
N GLY A 591 17.02 -1.60 15.86
CA GLY A 591 15.96 -1.26 14.92
C GLY A 591 16.20 -1.71 13.47
N LEU A 592 17.37 -2.25 13.15
CA LEU A 592 17.69 -2.75 11.81
C LEU A 592 17.21 -4.20 11.62
N PRO A 593 17.01 -4.65 10.37
CA PRO A 593 16.70 -6.03 10.06
C PRO A 593 17.69 -7.02 10.71
N GLU A 594 17.17 -8.11 11.25
CA GLU A 594 17.95 -9.11 11.99
C GLU A 594 19.05 -9.72 11.09
N GLY A 595 20.25 -9.91 11.65
CA GLY A 595 21.40 -10.48 10.94
C GLY A 595 22.10 -9.54 9.96
N LEU A 596 21.62 -8.30 9.76
CA LEU A 596 22.26 -7.32 8.88
C LEU A 596 23.62 -6.84 9.40
N LEU A 597 23.76 -6.75 10.73
CA LEU A 597 25.01 -6.40 11.41
C LEU A 597 25.31 -7.44 12.49
N ARG A 598 26.59 -7.79 12.66
CA ARG A 598 27.06 -8.62 13.78
C ARG A 598 27.33 -7.80 15.04
N ASP A 599 27.87 -6.60 14.85
CA ASP A 599 28.23 -5.68 15.92
C ASP A 599 27.95 -4.24 15.44
N TRP A 600 27.34 -3.42 16.29
CA TRP A 600 27.04 -2.01 16.03
C TRP A 600 28.30 -1.13 16.10
N ALA A 601 29.38 -1.60 16.72
CA ALA A 601 30.67 -0.89 16.80
C ALA A 601 31.58 -1.16 15.59
N ASP A 602 31.25 -2.16 14.77
CA ASP A 602 31.98 -2.53 13.56
C ASP A 602 31.61 -1.62 12.38
N MET A 603 32.37 -0.54 12.18
CA MET A 603 32.14 0.39 11.07
C MET A 603 32.41 -0.22 9.71
N ASP A 604 33.31 -1.20 9.59
CA ASP A 604 33.55 -1.84 8.29
C ASP A 604 32.33 -2.68 7.91
N GLY A 605 31.74 -3.37 8.90
CA GLY A 605 30.44 -4.02 8.78
C GLY A 605 29.30 -3.07 8.42
N ILE A 606 29.19 -1.92 9.09
CA ILE A 606 28.17 -0.88 8.80
C ILE A 606 28.35 -0.33 7.37
N VAL A 607 29.57 0.00 6.97
CA VAL A 607 29.85 0.54 5.63
C VAL A 607 29.57 -0.51 4.55
N ALA A 608 29.89 -1.77 4.79
CA ALA A 608 29.58 -2.86 3.87
C ALA A 608 28.07 -3.08 3.74
N ALA A 609 27.33 -3.14 4.86
CA ALA A 609 25.88 -3.28 4.87
C ALA A 609 25.20 -2.08 4.17
N LEU A 610 25.68 -0.86 4.41
CA LEU A 610 25.16 0.35 3.75
C LEU A 610 25.37 0.32 2.24
N ARG A 611 26.54 -0.13 1.77
CA ARG A 611 26.80 -0.30 0.33
C ARG A 611 25.86 -1.35 -0.28
N SER A 612 25.75 -2.51 0.35
CA SER A 612 24.86 -3.59 -0.12
C SER A 612 23.41 -3.11 -0.20
N ALA A 613 22.92 -2.43 0.84
CA ALA A 613 21.55 -1.92 0.88
C ALA A 613 21.30 -0.86 -0.22
N LYS A 614 22.27 0.02 -0.50
CA LYS A 614 22.18 0.98 -1.61
C LYS A 614 22.12 0.29 -2.97
N ASP A 615 22.95 -0.73 -3.18
CA ASP A 615 22.95 -1.53 -4.41
C ASP A 615 21.62 -2.30 -4.58
N ASP A 616 21.06 -2.82 -3.49
CA ASP A 616 19.75 -3.48 -3.48
C ASP A 616 18.61 -2.51 -3.82
N VAL A 617 18.62 -1.29 -3.28
CA VAL A 617 17.66 -0.23 -3.65
C VAL A 617 17.77 0.08 -5.13
N GLU A 618 18.98 0.24 -5.67
CA GLU A 618 19.15 0.59 -7.09
C GLU A 618 18.70 -0.54 -8.02
N ARG A 619 19.01 -1.81 -7.69
CA ARG A 619 18.49 -2.97 -8.41
C ARG A 619 16.97 -3.04 -8.38
N ALA A 620 16.38 -2.85 -7.20
CA ALA A 620 14.93 -2.89 -7.04
C ALA A 620 14.24 -1.74 -7.79
N LYS A 621 14.80 -0.53 -7.79
CA LYS A 621 14.29 0.62 -8.56
C LYS A 621 14.32 0.36 -10.07
N LYS A 622 15.43 -0.17 -10.61
CA LYS A 622 15.52 -0.54 -12.04
C LYS A 622 14.44 -1.56 -12.43
N ARG A 623 14.20 -2.58 -11.58
CA ARG A 623 13.14 -3.56 -11.82
C ARG A 623 11.73 -2.96 -11.68
N SER A 624 11.51 -2.04 -10.73
CA SER A 624 10.24 -1.32 -10.59
C SER A 624 9.95 -0.45 -11.81
N GLU A 625 10.94 0.25 -12.37
CA GLU A 625 10.79 1.01 -13.62
C GLU A 625 10.40 0.12 -14.82
N GLU A 626 11.02 -1.05 -14.93
CA GLU A 626 10.68 -2.04 -15.96
C GLU A 626 9.23 -2.54 -15.80
N LEU A 627 8.83 -2.94 -14.59
CA LEU A 627 7.48 -3.39 -14.30
C LEU A 627 6.44 -2.26 -14.47
N ARG A 628 6.80 -0.99 -14.18
CA ARG A 628 5.93 0.17 -14.43
C ARG A 628 5.65 0.34 -15.92
N ARG A 629 6.68 0.16 -16.75
CA ARG A 629 6.52 0.20 -18.21
C ARG A 629 5.59 -0.91 -18.70
N ILE A 630 5.78 -2.14 -18.21
CA ILE A 630 4.92 -3.29 -18.57
C ILE A 630 3.48 -3.07 -18.07
N SER A 631 3.30 -2.55 -16.84
CA SER A 631 1.98 -2.26 -16.27
C SER A 631 1.23 -1.20 -17.07
N LYS A 632 1.93 -0.15 -17.55
CA LYS A 632 1.34 0.83 -18.44
C LYS A 632 0.94 0.22 -19.78
N GLU A 633 1.82 -0.59 -20.38
CA GLU A 633 1.52 -1.28 -21.64
C GLU A 633 0.35 -2.27 -21.47
N TYR A 634 0.20 -2.89 -20.29
CA TYR A 634 -0.93 -3.73 -19.94
C TYR A 634 -2.25 -2.93 -19.94
N GLU A 635 -2.29 -1.76 -19.30
CA GLU A 635 -3.46 -0.89 -19.29
C GLU A 635 -3.81 -0.37 -20.70
N ASP A 636 -2.80 0.07 -21.44
CA ASP A 636 -2.96 0.56 -22.82
C ASP A 636 -3.53 -0.55 -23.72
N ARG A 637 -2.99 -1.78 -23.65
CA ARG A 637 -3.50 -2.92 -24.44
C ARG A 637 -4.87 -3.39 -23.98
N ARG A 638 -5.19 -3.29 -22.68
CA ARG A 638 -6.54 -3.57 -22.18
C ARG A 638 -7.56 -2.60 -22.74
N SER A 639 -7.27 -1.29 -22.70
CA SER A 639 -8.13 -0.28 -23.35
C SER A 639 -8.25 -0.53 -24.85
N ARG A 640 -7.14 -0.93 -25.49
CA ARG A 640 -7.10 -1.24 -26.92
C ARG A 640 -8.01 -2.41 -27.29
N ILE A 641 -8.14 -3.44 -26.45
CA ILE A 641 -9.09 -4.54 -26.66
C ILE A 641 -10.52 -4.00 -26.69
N ASP A 642 -10.89 -3.10 -25.78
CA ASP A 642 -12.24 -2.53 -25.75
C ASP A 642 -12.51 -1.71 -27.03
N ASP A 643 -11.54 -0.93 -27.51
CA ASP A 643 -11.62 -0.20 -28.79
C ASP A 643 -11.73 -1.14 -30.00
N ILE A 644 -10.94 -2.23 -30.00
CA ILE A 644 -10.96 -3.25 -31.06
C ILE A 644 -12.32 -3.93 -31.08
N ARG A 645 -12.89 -4.30 -29.92
CA ARG A 645 -14.23 -4.91 -29.84
C ARG A 645 -15.31 -4.00 -30.36
N GLY A 646 -15.29 -2.71 -30.00
CA GLY A 646 -16.22 -1.72 -30.56
C GLY A 646 -16.08 -1.57 -32.07
N SER A 647 -14.84 -1.58 -32.58
CA SER A 647 -14.57 -1.53 -34.01
C SER A 647 -15.04 -2.79 -34.74
N LEU A 648 -14.77 -3.98 -34.18
CA LEU A 648 -15.23 -5.26 -34.71
C LEU A 648 -16.76 -5.32 -34.76
N GLU A 649 -17.45 -4.85 -33.74
CA GLU A 649 -18.92 -4.78 -33.75
C GLU A 649 -19.42 -3.84 -34.85
N SER A 650 -18.82 -2.65 -35.00
CA SER A 650 -19.15 -1.70 -36.07
C SER A 650 -18.91 -2.29 -37.46
N TYR A 651 -17.76 -2.92 -37.70
CA TYR A 651 -17.45 -3.56 -38.99
C TYR A 651 -18.34 -4.77 -39.27
N ASN A 652 -18.69 -5.58 -38.27
CA ASN A 652 -19.61 -6.70 -38.44
C ASN A 652 -21.05 -6.24 -38.78
N VAL A 653 -21.51 -5.12 -38.19
CA VAL A 653 -22.78 -4.50 -38.57
C VAL A 653 -22.70 -3.96 -40.01
N GLY A 654 -21.66 -3.22 -40.35
CA GLY A 654 -21.44 -2.71 -41.71
C GLY A 654 -21.35 -3.83 -42.76
N LEU A 655 -20.72 -4.96 -42.42
CA LEU A 655 -20.63 -6.13 -43.29
C LEU A 655 -22.02 -6.72 -43.59
N LYS A 656 -22.91 -6.79 -42.59
CA LYS A 656 -24.30 -7.23 -42.79
C LYS A 656 -25.03 -6.30 -43.75
N ASP A 657 -24.87 -4.99 -43.62
CA ASP A 657 -25.49 -4.01 -44.52
C ASP A 657 -24.99 -4.13 -45.96
N VAL A 658 -23.68 -4.32 -46.14
CA VAL A 658 -23.08 -4.53 -47.48
C VAL A 658 -23.55 -5.85 -48.09
N ILE A 659 -23.72 -6.92 -47.31
CA ILE A 659 -24.30 -8.19 -47.80
C ILE A 659 -25.74 -7.98 -48.28
N VAL A 660 -26.55 -7.20 -47.55
CA VAL A 660 -27.90 -6.84 -47.97
C VAL A 660 -27.88 -5.99 -49.24
N GLU A 661 -26.93 -5.06 -49.37
CA GLU A 661 -26.72 -4.24 -50.57
C GLU A 661 -26.39 -5.11 -51.81
N ILE A 662 -25.50 -6.10 -51.67
CA ILE A 662 -25.18 -7.08 -52.72
C ILE A 662 -26.45 -7.84 -53.13
N GLY A 663 -27.25 -8.30 -52.16
CA GLY A 663 -28.52 -8.97 -52.42
C GLY A 663 -29.52 -8.10 -53.20
N ARG A 664 -29.59 -6.80 -52.88
CA ARG A 664 -30.44 -5.84 -53.61
C ARG A 664 -29.95 -5.62 -55.04
N CYS A 665 -28.64 -5.50 -55.25
CA CYS A 665 -28.06 -5.35 -56.59
C CYS A 665 -28.30 -6.61 -57.44
N ALA A 666 -28.16 -7.81 -56.85
CA ALA A 666 -28.50 -9.07 -57.52
C ALA A 666 -29.99 -9.12 -57.93
N GLY A 667 -30.88 -8.60 -57.09
CA GLY A 667 -32.30 -8.42 -57.43
C GLY A 667 -32.53 -7.49 -58.62
N ARG A 668 -31.88 -6.31 -58.64
CA ARG A 668 -31.95 -5.35 -59.78
C ARG A 668 -31.44 -5.98 -61.08
N ILE A 669 -30.33 -6.71 -61.03
CA ILE A 669 -29.77 -7.46 -62.17
C ILE A 669 -30.78 -8.48 -62.70
N SER A 670 -31.43 -9.24 -61.82
CA SER A 670 -32.44 -10.24 -62.19
C SER A 670 -33.65 -9.60 -62.89
N VAL A 671 -34.15 -8.49 -62.36
CA VAL A 671 -35.28 -7.74 -62.95
C VAL A 671 -34.88 -7.15 -64.31
N ALA A 672 -33.71 -6.52 -64.41
CA ALA A 672 -33.24 -5.94 -65.67
C ALA A 672 -33.06 -7.01 -66.77
N ARG A 673 -32.53 -8.20 -66.42
CA ARG A 673 -32.45 -9.34 -67.35
C ARG A 673 -33.82 -9.82 -67.82
N SER A 674 -34.76 -9.98 -66.89
CA SER A 674 -36.14 -10.37 -67.21
C SER A 674 -36.82 -9.38 -68.18
N VAL A 675 -36.56 -8.07 -68.03
CA VAL A 675 -37.05 -7.05 -68.96
C VAL A 675 -36.40 -7.17 -70.34
N ILE A 676 -35.09 -7.41 -70.41
CA ILE A 676 -34.37 -7.60 -71.68
C ILE A 676 -34.92 -8.83 -72.42
N ASP A 677 -35.14 -9.93 -71.71
CA ASP A 677 -35.61 -11.19 -72.30
C ASP A 677 -37.12 -11.15 -72.69
N GLY A 678 -37.89 -10.26 -72.07
CA GLY A 678 -39.35 -10.17 -72.22
C GLY A 678 -39.86 -9.37 -73.43
N PHE A 679 -39.03 -8.49 -74.02
CA PHE A 679 -39.43 -7.66 -75.16
C PHE A 679 -38.89 -8.21 -76.49
N LYS A 680 -39.76 -8.31 -77.51
CA LYS A 680 -39.35 -8.66 -78.88
C LYS A 680 -38.87 -7.41 -79.61
N LEU A 681 -37.63 -7.47 -80.10
CA LEU A 681 -36.98 -6.45 -80.92
C LEU A 681 -36.83 -6.94 -82.37
N ASP A 682 -36.67 -6.02 -83.32
CA ASP A 682 -36.30 -6.35 -84.70
C ASP A 682 -34.80 -6.79 -84.75
N PRO A 683 -34.47 -7.97 -85.28
CA PRO A 683 -33.10 -8.47 -85.32
C PRO A 683 -32.12 -7.60 -86.13
N ARG A 684 -32.64 -6.71 -87.01
CA ARG A 684 -31.84 -5.86 -87.90
C ARG A 684 -31.09 -4.75 -87.16
N TYR A 685 -31.54 -4.38 -85.96
CA TYR A 685 -31.01 -3.24 -85.21
C TYR A 685 -30.68 -3.62 -83.78
N SER A 686 -29.55 -3.15 -83.26
CA SER A 686 -29.07 -3.52 -81.93
C SER A 686 -29.48 -2.56 -80.81
N THR A 687 -29.89 -1.35 -81.19
CA THR A 687 -30.30 -0.23 -80.30
C THR A 687 -31.47 0.56 -80.91
N GLY A 688 -32.21 1.31 -80.08
CA GLY A 688 -33.30 2.17 -80.55
C GLY A 688 -32.85 3.28 -81.51
N GLU A 689 -31.63 3.80 -81.35
CA GLU A 689 -31.06 4.82 -82.25
C GLU A 689 -30.70 4.27 -83.65
N GLU A 690 -30.33 2.99 -83.75
CA GLU A 690 -30.13 2.31 -85.03
C GLU A 690 -31.45 2.00 -85.71
N ALA A 691 -32.45 1.53 -84.95
CA ALA A 691 -33.80 1.27 -85.45
C ALA A 691 -34.49 2.56 -85.95
N SER A 692 -34.31 3.69 -85.26
CA SER A 692 -34.84 4.99 -85.68
C SER A 692 -34.18 5.48 -86.98
N ARG A 693 -32.84 5.37 -87.08
CA ARG A 693 -32.13 5.72 -88.31
C ARG A 693 -32.53 4.84 -89.48
N GLY A 694 -32.67 3.53 -89.26
CA GLY A 694 -33.15 2.59 -90.27
C GLY A 694 -34.56 2.92 -90.79
N ALA A 695 -35.46 3.36 -89.90
CA ALA A 695 -36.81 3.82 -90.29
C ALA A 695 -36.76 5.14 -91.10
N ASP A 696 -35.89 6.08 -90.73
CA ASP A 696 -35.75 7.36 -91.43
C ASP A 696 -35.05 7.22 -92.79
N GLU A 697 -34.09 6.31 -92.92
CA GLU A 697 -33.45 5.96 -94.20
C GLU A 697 -34.45 5.32 -95.18
N ALA A 698 -35.34 4.46 -94.68
CA ALA A 698 -36.42 3.86 -95.47
C ALA A 698 -37.42 4.92 -95.99
N GLU A 699 -37.77 5.92 -95.17
CA GLU A 699 -38.70 6.99 -95.55
C GLU A 699 -38.09 8.00 -96.55
N ASN A 700 -36.83 8.37 -96.37
CA ASN A 700 -36.12 9.24 -97.32
C ASN A 700 -35.96 8.59 -98.70
N LYS A 701 -35.81 7.25 -98.74
CA LYS A 701 -35.71 6.50 -99.99
C LYS A 701 -37.05 6.50 -100.74
N ALA A 702 -38.17 6.40 -100.04
CA ALA A 702 -39.54 6.52 -100.58
C ALA A 702 -39.79 7.89 -101.24
N ASP A 703 -39.36 9.00 -100.63
CA ASP A 703 -39.54 10.36 -101.16
C ASP A 703 -38.70 10.67 -102.42
N SER A 704 -37.59 9.97 -102.62
CA SER A 704 -36.76 10.11 -103.83
C SER A 704 -37.42 9.49 -105.06
N LEU A 705 -38.18 8.40 -104.87
CA LEU A 705 -38.80 7.61 -105.94
C LEU A 705 -39.99 8.37 -106.56
N LYS A 706 -40.72 9.17 -105.78
CA LYS A 706 -41.87 9.98 -106.25
C LYS A 706 -41.50 11.09 -107.24
N ARG A 707 -40.35 11.74 -107.09
CA ARG A 707 -39.92 12.86 -107.96
C ARG A 707 -39.44 12.42 -109.34
N GLY A 708 -39.01 11.16 -109.49
CA GLY A 708 -38.63 10.59 -110.79
C GLY A 708 -39.81 10.42 -111.75
N LEU A 709 -41.03 10.23 -111.24
CA LEU A 709 -42.22 9.92 -112.02
C LEU A 709 -42.76 11.09 -112.85
N GLU A 710 -42.66 12.32 -112.36
CA GLU A 710 -43.23 13.50 -113.03
C GLU A 710 -42.47 13.91 -114.31
N SER A 711 -41.18 13.59 -114.40
CA SER A 711 -40.33 13.99 -115.52
C SER A 711 -40.53 13.14 -116.79
N ALA A 712 -41.02 11.92 -116.65
CA ALA A 712 -41.01 10.94 -117.72
C ALA A 712 -42.28 10.95 -118.61
N VAL A 713 -43.39 11.50 -118.11
CA VAL A 713 -44.67 11.67 -118.84
C VAL A 713 -44.53 12.54 -120.10
N SER A 714 -43.58 13.48 -120.13
CA SER A 714 -43.43 14.46 -121.22
C SER A 714 -42.75 13.91 -122.49
N GLU A 715 -41.98 12.83 -122.41
CA GLU A 715 -41.21 12.31 -123.55
C GLU A 715 -42.07 11.39 -124.45
N HIS A 716 -43.11 10.77 -123.90
CA HIS A 716 -44.01 9.81 -124.57
C HIS A 716 -44.69 10.34 -125.84
N GLY A 717 -44.96 11.65 -125.92
CA GLY A 717 -45.72 12.23 -127.03
C GLY A 717 -45.04 12.21 -128.41
N LYS A 718 -43.70 12.12 -128.47
CA LYS A 718 -42.94 12.30 -129.74
C LYS A 718 -42.80 11.04 -130.59
N ALA A 719 -42.85 9.88 -129.99
CA ALA A 719 -42.43 8.67 -130.66
C ALA A 719 -43.52 7.99 -131.53
N LYS A 720 -44.71 8.59 -131.63
CA LYS A 720 -45.87 8.02 -132.32
C LYS A 720 -45.79 8.08 -133.85
N GLU A 721 -44.84 8.84 -134.39
CA GLU A 721 -44.65 9.01 -135.84
C GLU A 721 -43.84 7.87 -136.51
N ASP A 722 -43.06 7.08 -135.77
CA ASP A 722 -42.14 6.08 -136.35
C ASP A 722 -42.81 4.72 -136.69
N LEU A 723 -43.93 4.37 -136.04
CA LEU A 723 -44.64 3.06 -136.10
C LEU A 723 -44.84 2.47 -137.52
N SER A 724 -45.03 3.32 -138.52
CA SER A 724 -45.44 2.91 -139.87
C SER A 724 -44.41 2.07 -140.65
N GLY A 725 -43.15 1.95 -140.22
CA GLY A 725 -42.08 1.31 -140.99
C GLY A 725 -41.87 -0.20 -140.79
N ALA A 726 -42.42 -0.78 -139.72
CA ALA A 726 -41.88 -2.02 -139.17
C ALA A 726 -42.78 -3.29 -139.35
N GLU A 727 -43.83 -3.17 -140.17
CA GLU A 727 -44.76 -4.25 -140.55
C GLU A 727 -44.16 -5.34 -141.44
N SER A 728 -43.00 -5.11 -142.06
CA SER A 728 -42.44 -6.04 -143.06
C SER A 728 -41.64 -7.23 -142.48
N GLU A 729 -41.35 -7.27 -141.17
CA GLU A 729 -40.46 -8.28 -140.58
C GLU A 729 -41.17 -9.40 -139.79
N LEU A 730 -42.45 -9.26 -139.44
CA LEU A 730 -43.32 -10.23 -138.75
C LEU A 730 -43.26 -11.66 -139.30
N HIS A 731 -43.08 -11.77 -140.59
CA HIS A 731 -43.38 -12.99 -141.30
C HIS A 731 -42.43 -14.18 -140.98
N THR A 732 -41.23 -13.94 -140.45
CA THR A 732 -40.24 -15.01 -140.22
C THR A 732 -40.29 -15.69 -138.84
N LEU A 733 -40.92 -15.10 -137.81
CA LEU A 733 -40.91 -15.67 -136.46
C LEU A 733 -42.00 -16.71 -136.21
N GLU A 734 -43.12 -16.67 -136.95
CA GLU A 734 -44.27 -17.60 -136.87
C GLU A 734 -43.89 -19.10 -136.86
N SER A 735 -42.75 -19.46 -137.46
CA SER A 735 -42.28 -20.84 -137.55
C SER A 735 -41.58 -21.41 -136.30
N ARG A 736 -41.31 -20.61 -135.25
CA ARG A 736 -40.54 -21.05 -134.05
C ARG A 736 -41.42 -21.49 -132.86
N LEU A 737 -42.60 -20.89 -132.72
CA LEU A 737 -43.61 -21.15 -131.68
C LEU A 737 -44.11 -22.60 -131.61
N GLU A 738 -44.13 -23.31 -132.74
CA GLU A 738 -44.58 -24.71 -132.78
C GLU A 738 -43.75 -25.66 -131.91
N LYS A 739 -42.52 -25.30 -131.52
CA LYS A 739 -41.61 -26.20 -130.79
C LYS A 739 -41.74 -26.12 -129.27
N ASP A 740 -42.09 -24.97 -128.70
CA ASP A 740 -42.04 -24.74 -127.24
C ASP A 740 -43.33 -25.15 -126.50
N LEU A 741 -44.46 -25.27 -127.19
CA LEU A 741 -45.71 -25.84 -126.66
C LEU A 741 -45.55 -27.33 -126.26
N ALA A 742 -44.58 -28.04 -126.83
CA ALA A 742 -44.32 -29.44 -126.52
C ALA A 742 -43.50 -29.66 -125.23
N GLU A 743 -42.78 -28.65 -124.72
CA GLU A 743 -41.94 -28.77 -123.52
C GLU A 743 -42.68 -28.43 -122.21
N GLU A 744 -43.73 -27.61 -122.28
CA GLU A 744 -44.60 -27.26 -121.14
C GLU A 744 -45.32 -28.49 -120.56
N GLU A 745 -45.85 -29.35 -121.45
CA GLU A 745 -46.64 -30.53 -121.12
C GLU A 745 -45.82 -31.61 -120.35
N ALA A 746 -44.50 -31.57 -120.46
CA ALA A 746 -43.58 -32.45 -119.72
C ALA A 746 -43.39 -32.01 -118.25
N SER A 747 -43.33 -30.71 -117.97
CA SER A 747 -43.05 -30.15 -116.64
C SER A 747 -44.19 -30.36 -115.62
N GLY A 748 -45.45 -30.35 -116.07
CA GLY A 748 -46.60 -30.55 -115.19
C GLY A 748 -46.68 -31.95 -114.57
N LYS A 749 -46.05 -32.96 -115.21
CA LYS A 749 -46.00 -34.33 -114.68
C LYS A 749 -45.00 -34.48 -113.52
N GLU A 750 -43.99 -33.62 -113.43
CA GLU A 750 -42.96 -33.66 -112.39
C GLU A 750 -43.44 -33.00 -111.08
N PHE A 751 -44.20 -31.91 -111.16
CA PHE A 751 -44.81 -31.22 -110.00
C PHE A 751 -45.78 -32.14 -109.22
N PHE A 752 -46.71 -32.80 -109.91
CA PHE A 752 -47.62 -33.75 -109.26
C PHE A 752 -46.90 -34.97 -108.66
N SER A 753 -45.73 -35.35 -109.18
CA SER A 753 -44.90 -36.40 -108.60
C SER A 753 -44.23 -35.98 -107.28
N ALA A 754 -43.88 -34.69 -107.13
CA ALA A 754 -43.26 -34.16 -105.91
C ALA A 754 -44.25 -34.10 -104.72
N ILE A 755 -45.50 -33.70 -104.96
CA ILE A 755 -46.59 -33.71 -103.95
C ILE A 755 -46.78 -35.12 -103.36
N SER A 756 -46.84 -36.13 -104.23
CA SER A 756 -47.04 -37.52 -103.83
C SER A 756 -45.84 -38.10 -103.06
N LYS A 757 -44.60 -37.72 -103.42
CA LYS A 757 -43.38 -38.20 -102.74
C LYS A 757 -43.17 -37.58 -101.35
N ALA A 758 -43.57 -36.33 -101.15
CA ALA A 758 -43.48 -35.66 -99.86
C ALA A 758 -44.58 -36.10 -98.86
N GLY A 759 -45.52 -36.94 -99.30
CA GLY A 759 -46.54 -37.55 -98.45
C GLY A 759 -47.76 -36.69 -98.21
N PHE A 760 -48.04 -35.71 -99.08
CA PHE A 760 -49.28 -34.94 -99.09
C PHE A 760 -50.30 -35.62 -100.02
N ALA A 761 -51.57 -35.69 -99.59
CA ALA A 761 -52.63 -36.35 -100.34
C ALA A 761 -53.05 -35.57 -101.60
N ASP A 762 -53.00 -34.23 -101.54
CA ASP A 762 -53.32 -33.34 -102.65
C ASP A 762 -52.64 -31.96 -102.51
N GLU A 763 -52.85 -31.09 -103.51
CA GLU A 763 -52.34 -29.71 -103.52
C GLU A 763 -52.91 -28.86 -102.37
N ALA A 764 -54.10 -29.16 -101.87
CA ALA A 764 -54.74 -28.42 -100.79
C ALA A 764 -54.14 -28.76 -99.41
N GLU A 765 -53.80 -30.04 -99.17
CA GLU A 765 -53.09 -30.48 -97.97
C GLU A 765 -51.68 -29.88 -97.94
N TYR A 766 -50.95 -29.89 -99.05
CA TYR A 766 -49.64 -29.22 -99.18
C TYR A 766 -49.73 -27.72 -98.80
N ARG A 767 -50.70 -26.99 -99.36
CA ARG A 767 -50.87 -25.55 -99.08
C ARG A 767 -51.24 -25.25 -97.62
N SER A 768 -51.87 -26.17 -96.89
CA SER A 768 -52.23 -25.99 -95.48
C SER A 768 -51.05 -26.06 -94.49
N PHE A 769 -49.92 -26.62 -94.92
CA PHE A 769 -48.68 -26.74 -94.14
C PHE A 769 -47.53 -25.84 -94.67
N CYS A 770 -47.78 -25.06 -95.73
CA CYS A 770 -46.81 -24.14 -96.33
C CYS A 770 -46.88 -22.74 -95.66
N ASP A 771 -46.77 -22.71 -94.32
CA ASP A 771 -46.81 -21.49 -93.49
C ASP A 771 -45.52 -21.38 -92.65
N LYS A 772 -44.69 -20.40 -93.00
CA LYS A 772 -43.36 -20.18 -92.42
C LYS A 772 -43.41 -19.64 -90.98
N GLU A 773 -44.40 -18.80 -90.67
CA GLU A 773 -44.53 -18.16 -89.34
C GLU A 773 -44.95 -19.19 -88.28
N ARG A 774 -45.83 -20.12 -88.68
CA ARG A 774 -46.26 -21.24 -87.84
C ARG A 774 -45.11 -22.22 -87.54
N TYR A 775 -44.20 -22.46 -88.48
CA TYR A 775 -43.03 -23.32 -88.28
C TYR A 775 -42.03 -22.71 -87.28
N GLU A 776 -41.74 -21.41 -87.39
CA GLU A 776 -40.80 -20.72 -86.50
C GLU A 776 -41.30 -20.61 -85.06
N ALA A 777 -42.61 -20.40 -84.84
CA ALA A 777 -43.21 -20.34 -83.52
C ALA A 777 -43.17 -21.68 -82.77
N VAL A 778 -43.43 -22.80 -83.47
CA VAL A 778 -43.40 -24.15 -82.90
C VAL A 778 -41.96 -24.57 -82.56
N LYS A 779 -40.97 -24.18 -83.37
CA LYS A 779 -39.55 -24.44 -83.10
C LYS A 779 -39.07 -23.77 -81.81
N LYS A 780 -39.42 -22.50 -81.59
CA LYS A 780 -39.02 -21.77 -80.37
C LYS A 780 -39.57 -22.38 -79.07
N ALA A 781 -40.82 -22.85 -79.09
CA ALA A 781 -41.43 -23.50 -77.92
C ALA A 781 -40.74 -24.82 -77.54
N LEU A 782 -40.19 -25.56 -78.52
CA LEU A 782 -39.41 -26.77 -78.30
C LEU A 782 -38.03 -26.46 -77.70
N ASP A 783 -37.37 -25.37 -78.13
CA ASP A 783 -36.06 -24.95 -77.62
C ASP A 783 -36.14 -24.51 -76.14
N ASP A 784 -37.12 -23.67 -75.79
CA ASP A 784 -37.33 -23.19 -74.40
C ASP A 784 -37.62 -24.34 -73.42
N TYR A 785 -38.36 -25.37 -73.87
CA TYR A 785 -38.64 -26.58 -73.08
C TYR A 785 -37.38 -27.41 -72.84
N ASN A 786 -36.53 -27.57 -73.86
CA ASN A 786 -35.29 -28.33 -73.76
C ASN A 786 -34.28 -27.69 -72.79
N ASP A 787 -34.16 -26.36 -72.80
CA ASP A 787 -33.27 -25.63 -71.88
C ASP A 787 -33.74 -25.72 -70.42
N ALA A 788 -35.05 -25.63 -70.18
CA ALA A 788 -35.65 -25.81 -68.86
C ALA A 788 -35.45 -27.25 -68.34
N LEU A 789 -35.55 -28.24 -69.22
CA LEU A 789 -35.32 -29.66 -68.91
C LEU A 789 -33.86 -29.94 -68.54
N ILE A 790 -32.90 -29.36 -69.27
CA ILE A 790 -31.46 -29.49 -69.00
C ILE A 790 -31.11 -28.88 -67.64
N SER A 791 -31.61 -27.68 -67.35
CA SER A 791 -31.35 -26.99 -66.08
C SER A 791 -31.96 -27.73 -64.88
N ALA A 792 -33.18 -28.26 -65.02
CA ALA A 792 -33.83 -29.04 -63.97
C ALA A 792 -33.12 -30.39 -63.71
N ARG A 793 -32.63 -31.05 -64.77
CA ARG A 793 -31.81 -32.28 -64.64
C ARG A 793 -30.50 -32.00 -63.91
N SER A 794 -29.79 -30.94 -64.28
CA SER A 794 -28.54 -30.55 -63.61
C SER A 794 -28.75 -30.21 -62.13
N ALA A 795 -29.86 -29.56 -61.78
CA ALA A 795 -30.20 -29.24 -60.39
C ALA A 795 -30.52 -30.49 -59.56
N VAL A 796 -31.25 -31.45 -60.14
CA VAL A 796 -31.51 -32.76 -59.50
C VAL A 796 -30.22 -33.55 -59.34
N ASP A 797 -29.35 -33.61 -60.35
CA ASP A 797 -28.08 -34.34 -60.26
C ASP A 797 -27.14 -33.73 -59.20
N THR A 798 -27.10 -32.41 -59.10
CA THR A 798 -26.31 -31.71 -58.08
C THR A 798 -26.86 -31.97 -56.68
N ALA A 799 -28.18 -31.85 -56.49
CA ALA A 799 -28.82 -32.12 -55.20
C ALA A 799 -28.75 -33.61 -54.81
N ARG A 800 -28.80 -34.52 -55.80
CA ARG A 800 -28.65 -35.96 -55.62
C ARG A 800 -27.30 -36.30 -55.01
N GLY A 801 -26.22 -35.70 -55.50
CA GLY A 801 -24.87 -35.93 -54.94
C GLY A 801 -24.75 -35.61 -53.44
N ALA A 802 -25.59 -34.73 -52.89
CA ALA A 802 -25.59 -34.39 -51.46
C ALA A 802 -26.31 -35.44 -50.58
N VAL A 803 -27.29 -36.16 -51.14
CA VAL A 803 -28.17 -37.10 -50.43
C VAL A 803 -27.95 -38.58 -50.82
N GLU A 804 -27.21 -38.83 -51.90
CA GLU A 804 -26.99 -40.16 -52.46
C GLU A 804 -26.32 -41.10 -51.44
N GLY A 805 -26.90 -42.29 -51.26
CA GLY A 805 -26.44 -43.28 -50.28
C GLY A 805 -26.75 -42.96 -48.81
N LYS A 806 -27.42 -41.85 -48.50
CA LYS A 806 -27.78 -41.44 -47.13
C LYS A 806 -29.26 -41.70 -46.85
N GLN A 807 -29.61 -42.04 -45.61
CA GLN A 807 -31.00 -42.16 -45.17
C GLN A 807 -31.51 -40.80 -44.65
N ARG A 808 -32.77 -40.49 -44.94
CA ARG A 808 -33.43 -39.29 -44.43
C ARG A 808 -33.43 -39.32 -42.89
N PRO A 809 -32.97 -38.25 -42.21
CA PRO A 809 -33.08 -38.14 -40.76
C PRO A 809 -34.55 -38.27 -40.32
N GLY A 810 -34.81 -39.01 -39.24
CA GLY A 810 -36.13 -39.07 -38.62
C GLY A 810 -36.52 -37.77 -37.91
N ASP A 811 -37.56 -37.82 -37.08
CA ASP A 811 -37.97 -36.65 -36.26
C ASP A 811 -36.84 -36.24 -35.29
N LEU A 812 -36.43 -34.97 -35.37
CA LEU A 812 -35.33 -34.40 -34.58
C LEU A 812 -35.72 -34.13 -33.11
N THR A 813 -36.99 -34.35 -32.72
CA THR A 813 -37.46 -34.15 -31.34
C THR A 813 -36.66 -34.94 -30.30
N GLU A 814 -36.37 -36.22 -30.56
CA GLU A 814 -35.60 -37.07 -29.64
C GLU A 814 -34.14 -36.60 -29.50
N LEU A 815 -33.51 -36.22 -30.62
CA LEU A 815 -32.16 -35.65 -30.65
C LEU A 815 -32.09 -34.30 -29.92
N THR A 816 -33.14 -33.48 -30.03
CA THR A 816 -33.23 -32.18 -29.34
C THR A 816 -33.31 -32.36 -27.82
N VAL A 817 -34.11 -33.32 -27.34
CA VAL A 817 -34.20 -33.65 -25.91
C VAL A 817 -32.87 -34.18 -25.39
N ARG A 818 -32.22 -35.08 -26.14
CA ARG A 818 -30.88 -35.60 -25.78
C ARG A 818 -29.83 -34.49 -25.72
N LYS A 819 -29.86 -33.54 -26.66
CA LYS A 819 -28.97 -32.38 -26.70
C LYS A 819 -29.14 -31.50 -25.47
N ASN A 820 -30.37 -31.14 -25.11
CA ASN A 820 -30.64 -30.32 -23.92
C ASN A 820 -30.26 -31.04 -22.62
N ASN A 821 -30.54 -32.34 -22.50
CA ASN A 821 -30.16 -33.12 -21.32
C ASN A 821 -28.63 -33.23 -21.14
N ALA A 822 -27.89 -33.40 -22.25
CA ALA A 822 -26.43 -33.45 -22.22
C ALA A 822 -25.82 -32.08 -21.84
N GLU A 823 -26.39 -30.99 -22.36
CA GLU A 823 -26.00 -29.61 -22.02
C GLU A 823 -26.26 -29.29 -20.54
N GLU A 824 -27.43 -29.64 -19.99
CA GLU A 824 -27.74 -29.47 -18.57
C GLU A 824 -26.85 -30.33 -17.65
N ALA A 825 -26.53 -31.55 -18.05
CA ALA A 825 -25.63 -32.41 -17.29
C ALA A 825 -24.19 -31.88 -17.29
N TYR A 826 -23.71 -31.37 -18.43
CA TYR A 826 -22.42 -30.71 -18.55
C TYR A 826 -22.34 -29.47 -17.66
N ASN A 827 -23.32 -28.55 -17.74
CA ASN A 827 -23.34 -27.33 -16.95
C ASN A 827 -23.34 -27.63 -15.43
N ARG A 828 -24.13 -28.61 -14.98
CA ARG A 828 -24.12 -29.04 -13.56
C ARG A 828 -22.76 -29.59 -13.11
N SER A 829 -22.10 -30.40 -13.94
CA SER A 829 -20.77 -30.93 -13.61
C SER A 829 -19.70 -29.82 -13.57
N MET A 830 -19.80 -28.84 -14.48
CA MET A 830 -18.91 -27.67 -14.52
C MET A 830 -19.08 -26.78 -13.28
N ASP A 831 -20.31 -26.49 -12.86
CA ASP A 831 -20.61 -25.70 -11.66
C ASP A 831 -20.10 -26.38 -10.39
N LEU A 832 -20.30 -27.69 -10.26
CA LEU A 832 -19.78 -28.47 -9.14
C LEU A 832 -18.25 -28.39 -9.07
N ARG A 833 -17.57 -28.65 -10.20
CA ARG A 833 -16.10 -28.55 -10.30
C ARG A 833 -15.60 -27.15 -9.92
N ASN A 834 -16.26 -26.09 -10.41
CA ASN A 834 -15.90 -24.71 -10.10
C ASN A 834 -16.07 -24.39 -8.61
N SER A 835 -17.17 -24.85 -8.00
CA SER A 835 -17.45 -24.62 -6.57
C SER A 835 -16.39 -25.28 -5.67
N ILE A 836 -15.96 -26.51 -6.00
CA ILE A 836 -14.94 -27.24 -5.25
C ILE A 836 -13.57 -26.57 -5.44
N ARG A 837 -13.22 -26.17 -6.68
CA ARG A 837 -11.96 -25.48 -6.96
C ARG A 837 -11.85 -24.15 -6.20
N ASN A 838 -12.90 -23.33 -6.24
CA ASN A 838 -12.93 -22.05 -5.50
C ASN A 838 -12.77 -22.28 -3.99
N ARG A 839 -13.45 -23.29 -3.43
CA ARG A 839 -13.30 -23.66 -2.02
C ARG A 839 -11.86 -24.07 -1.68
N LEU A 840 -11.26 -24.92 -2.52
CA LEU A 840 -9.90 -25.41 -2.33
C LEU A 840 -8.88 -24.27 -2.37
N ASP A 841 -9.00 -23.34 -3.33
CA ASP A 841 -8.07 -22.21 -3.47
C ASP A 841 -8.17 -21.25 -2.27
N ILE A 842 -9.39 -20.91 -1.84
CA ILE A 842 -9.63 -20.08 -0.64
C ILE A 842 -9.06 -20.77 0.61
N ASN A 843 -9.28 -22.08 0.76
CA ASN A 843 -8.77 -22.81 1.91
C ASN A 843 -7.24 -22.91 1.89
N ARG A 844 -6.59 -23.10 0.73
CA ARG A 844 -5.12 -23.09 0.61
C ARG A 844 -4.52 -21.77 1.08
N GLU A 845 -5.10 -20.65 0.65
CA GLU A 845 -4.70 -19.32 1.10
C GLU A 845 -4.84 -19.20 2.63
N LYS A 846 -5.98 -19.57 3.19
CA LYS A 846 -6.22 -19.57 4.65
C LYS A 846 -5.23 -20.45 5.41
N VAL A 847 -4.89 -21.64 4.90
CA VAL A 847 -3.92 -22.54 5.53
C VAL A 847 -2.53 -21.93 5.56
N SER A 848 -2.11 -21.29 4.46
CA SER A 848 -0.84 -20.58 4.40
C SER A 848 -0.79 -19.43 5.41
N GLU A 849 -1.84 -18.62 5.49
CA GLU A 849 -1.94 -17.53 6.46
C GLU A 849 -1.92 -18.04 7.90
N VAL A 850 -2.74 -19.05 8.22
CA VAL A 850 -2.82 -19.64 9.56
C VAL A 850 -1.47 -20.20 10.00
N ARG A 851 -0.71 -20.83 9.09
CA ARG A 851 0.65 -21.34 9.40
C ARG A 851 1.57 -20.20 9.85
N GLY A 852 1.63 -19.11 9.09
CA GLY A 852 2.46 -17.95 9.47
C GLY A 852 1.98 -17.28 10.77
N MET A 853 0.68 -17.29 11.03
CA MET A 853 0.14 -16.75 12.29
C MET A 853 0.46 -17.61 13.51
N PHE A 854 0.49 -18.94 13.38
CA PHE A 854 0.95 -19.82 14.48
C PHE A 854 2.42 -19.58 14.81
N GLU A 855 3.28 -19.39 13.80
CA GLU A 855 4.70 -19.04 14.03
C GLU A 855 4.85 -17.67 14.73
N ASP A 856 4.00 -16.69 14.38
CA ASP A 856 3.97 -15.40 15.06
C ASP A 856 3.42 -15.49 16.49
N PHE A 857 2.40 -16.31 16.71
CA PHE A 857 1.85 -16.58 18.03
C PHE A 857 2.92 -17.18 18.95
N ASP A 858 3.63 -18.23 18.51
CA ASP A 858 4.68 -18.89 19.31
C ASP A 858 5.80 -17.93 19.71
N ARG A 859 6.24 -17.08 18.79
CA ARG A 859 7.27 -16.07 19.05
C ARG A 859 6.78 -15.04 20.08
N LYS A 860 5.56 -14.52 19.91
CA LYS A 860 4.98 -13.52 20.81
C LYS A 860 4.69 -14.11 22.19
N GLU A 861 4.23 -15.35 22.25
CA GLU A 861 3.93 -16.04 23.50
C GLU A 861 5.19 -16.30 24.33
N ARG A 862 6.30 -16.73 23.71
CA ARG A 862 7.60 -16.85 24.42
C ARG A 862 8.04 -15.51 25.03
N ARG A 863 7.96 -14.44 24.24
CA ARG A 863 8.33 -13.10 24.70
C ARG A 863 7.41 -12.59 25.80
N HIS A 864 6.11 -12.79 25.65
CA HIS A 864 5.13 -12.45 26.69
C HIS A 864 5.42 -13.20 27.98
N SER A 865 5.69 -14.51 27.90
CA SER A 865 6.02 -15.35 29.05
C SER A 865 7.24 -14.82 29.82
N GLU A 866 8.33 -14.47 29.13
CA GLU A 866 9.54 -13.90 29.74
C GLU A 866 9.27 -12.55 30.45
N ILE A 867 8.55 -11.65 29.77
CA ILE A 867 8.23 -10.32 30.31
C ILE A 867 7.25 -10.43 31.48
N ALA A 868 6.23 -11.28 31.38
CA ALA A 868 5.27 -11.53 32.44
C ALA A 868 5.96 -12.13 33.67
N ASP A 869 6.92 -13.03 33.48
CA ASP A 869 7.72 -13.59 34.56
C ASP A 869 8.60 -12.53 35.24
N LEU A 870 9.25 -11.65 34.49
CA LEU A 870 10.04 -10.54 35.03
C LEU A 870 9.16 -9.53 35.78
N ALA A 871 8.01 -9.16 35.21
CA ALA A 871 7.04 -8.30 35.86
C ALA A 871 6.53 -8.91 37.17
N ALA A 872 6.27 -10.22 37.19
CA ALA A 872 5.86 -10.93 38.39
C ALA A 872 6.96 -11.00 39.47
N ILE A 873 8.23 -11.09 39.07
CA ILE A 873 9.37 -11.00 40.01
C ILE A 873 9.47 -9.60 40.59
N ALA A 874 9.48 -8.57 39.74
CA ALA A 874 9.65 -7.18 40.15
C ALA A 874 8.53 -6.71 41.09
N ASN A 875 7.29 -7.12 40.82
CA ASN A 875 6.13 -6.80 41.67
C ASN A 875 5.97 -7.75 42.88
N GLY A 876 6.88 -8.72 43.09
CA GLY A 876 6.81 -9.66 44.22
C GLY A 876 5.61 -10.63 44.17
N THR A 877 4.96 -10.78 43.01
CA THR A 877 3.77 -11.63 42.84
C THR A 877 4.12 -13.06 42.40
N LYS A 878 5.36 -13.30 41.95
CA LYS A 878 5.83 -14.64 41.56
C LYS A 878 5.71 -15.63 42.73
N LYS A 879 5.32 -16.87 42.41
CA LYS A 879 5.21 -17.96 43.38
C LYS A 879 6.56 -18.18 44.08
N GLY A 880 6.59 -18.06 45.40
CA GLY A 880 7.82 -18.09 46.22
C GLY A 880 8.29 -16.74 46.74
N LEU A 881 7.82 -15.62 46.16
CA LEU A 881 8.15 -14.25 46.59
C LEU A 881 6.96 -13.52 47.25
N LYS A 882 5.79 -14.18 47.36
CA LYS A 882 4.62 -13.60 48.04
C LYS A 882 4.95 -13.21 49.49
N GLY A 883 4.76 -11.93 49.82
CA GLY A 883 5.05 -11.37 51.14
C GLY A 883 6.47 -10.81 51.30
N GLN A 884 7.34 -10.94 50.29
CA GLN A 884 8.68 -10.34 50.29
C GLN A 884 8.71 -8.90 49.79
N GLY A 885 7.57 -8.34 49.35
CA GLY A 885 7.49 -6.98 48.82
C GLY A 885 7.91 -6.86 47.36
N SER A 886 7.76 -5.67 46.79
CA SER A 886 8.26 -5.35 45.45
C SER A 886 9.79 -5.17 45.43
N PHE A 887 10.37 -4.99 44.26
CA PHE A 887 11.80 -4.75 44.10
C PHE A 887 12.25 -3.45 44.77
N GLU A 888 11.45 -2.39 44.70
CA GLU A 888 11.66 -1.15 45.43
C GLU A 888 11.69 -1.40 46.95
N GLU A 889 10.70 -2.12 47.49
CA GLU A 889 10.64 -2.44 48.92
C GLU A 889 11.84 -3.31 49.37
N TYR A 890 12.37 -4.16 48.47
CA TYR A 890 13.60 -4.90 48.73
C TYR A 890 14.81 -3.98 48.90
N ILE A 891 14.98 -2.98 48.03
CA ILE A 891 16.08 -2.01 48.15
C ILE A 891 15.91 -1.15 49.42
N GLN A 892 14.69 -0.68 49.70
CA GLN A 892 14.40 0.09 50.90
C GLN A 892 14.71 -0.68 52.19
N ARG A 893 14.43 -2.00 52.20
CA ARG A 893 14.78 -2.89 53.32
C ARG A 893 16.29 -2.94 53.57
N VAL A 894 17.11 -3.03 52.53
CA VAL A 894 18.58 -3.05 52.66
C VAL A 894 19.09 -1.76 53.30
N HIS A 895 18.54 -0.62 52.89
CA HIS A 895 18.87 0.68 53.48
C HIS A 895 18.39 0.78 54.94
N LEU A 896 17.16 0.36 55.23
CA LEU A 896 16.61 0.35 56.58
C LEU A 896 17.42 -0.53 57.54
N GLU A 897 17.84 -1.72 57.11
CA GLU A 897 18.68 -2.60 57.94
C GLU A 897 20.04 -1.98 58.25
N SER A 898 20.60 -1.20 57.31
CA SER A 898 21.83 -0.45 57.54
C SER A 898 21.64 0.67 58.56
N ILE A 899 20.53 1.42 58.46
CA ILE A 899 20.16 2.46 59.44
C ILE A 899 19.97 1.85 60.82
N LEU A 900 19.20 0.77 60.93
CA LEU A 900 18.89 0.11 62.19
C LEU A 900 20.16 -0.43 62.85
N ARG A 901 21.15 -0.89 62.07
CA ARG A 901 22.44 -1.35 62.60
C ARG A 901 23.22 -0.22 63.27
N GLU A 902 23.32 0.94 62.64
CA GLU A 902 24.03 2.10 63.20
C GLU A 902 23.25 2.77 64.34
N ALA A 903 21.92 2.75 64.25
CA ALA A 903 21.03 3.20 65.32
C ALA A 903 21.10 2.28 66.54
N ALA A 904 21.15 0.96 66.33
CA ALA A 904 21.23 -0.04 67.39
C ALA A 904 22.48 0.15 68.26
N ARG A 905 23.64 0.44 67.66
CA ARG A 905 24.89 0.72 68.41
C ARG A 905 24.73 1.87 69.40
N ARG A 906 24.02 2.94 68.99
CA ARG A 906 23.79 4.13 69.82
C ARG A 906 22.70 3.90 70.85
N MET A 907 21.64 3.19 70.46
CA MET A 907 20.56 2.84 71.37
C MET A 907 21.07 1.96 72.51
N ASP A 908 21.99 1.03 72.22
CA ASP A 908 22.64 0.17 73.22
C ASP A 908 23.35 1.02 74.28
N VAL A 909 24.14 2.04 73.88
CA VAL A 909 24.82 2.95 74.83
C VAL A 909 23.84 3.88 75.58
N MET A 910 22.85 4.47 74.88
CA MET A 910 21.88 5.39 75.49
C MET A 910 20.87 4.72 76.42
N SER A 911 20.72 3.39 76.33
CA SER A 911 19.81 2.60 77.17
C SER A 911 20.54 1.70 78.17
N ASP A 912 21.86 1.89 78.32
CA ASP A 912 22.73 1.05 79.16
C ASP A 912 22.61 -0.46 78.86
N GLY A 913 22.50 -0.79 77.57
CA GLY A 913 22.35 -2.15 77.07
C GLY A 913 20.93 -2.72 77.17
N ARG A 914 19.92 -1.96 77.58
CA ARG A 914 18.54 -2.47 77.73
C ARG A 914 17.81 -2.67 76.41
N TYR A 915 17.99 -1.76 75.45
CA TYR A 915 17.19 -1.70 74.23
C TYR A 915 18.04 -1.75 72.96
N ARG A 916 17.58 -2.51 71.97
CA ARG A 916 18.17 -2.58 70.63
C ARG A 916 17.11 -2.46 69.55
N LEU A 917 17.31 -1.57 68.58
CA LEU A 917 16.44 -1.45 67.42
C LEU A 917 16.70 -2.60 66.44
N CYS A 918 15.64 -3.24 65.94
CA CYS A 918 15.73 -4.31 64.95
C CYS A 918 14.56 -4.25 63.97
N ARG A 919 14.70 -4.93 62.82
CA ARG A 919 13.60 -5.08 61.87
C ARG A 919 12.64 -6.16 62.38
N SER A 920 11.34 -5.97 62.20
CA SER A 920 10.37 -6.97 62.64
C SER A 920 10.54 -8.29 61.89
N SER A 921 10.55 -9.40 62.63
CA SER A 921 10.73 -10.76 62.11
C SER A 921 9.44 -11.58 62.08
N SER A 922 8.34 -11.07 62.63
CA SER A 922 7.09 -11.81 62.79
C SER A 922 6.03 -11.33 61.79
N PRO A 923 5.44 -12.21 60.97
CA PRO A 923 4.27 -11.86 60.17
C PRO A 923 3.08 -11.69 61.11
N SER A 924 2.64 -10.45 61.37
CA SER A 924 1.31 -10.19 61.90
C SER A 924 0.25 -10.39 60.81
N ASP A 925 -0.97 -10.76 61.21
CA ASP A 925 -2.08 -11.18 60.33
C ASP A 925 -2.24 -10.38 59.01
N GLY A 926 -2.08 -11.09 57.88
CA GLY A 926 -2.82 -10.84 56.63
C GLY A 926 -2.22 -9.86 55.61
N SER A 927 -1.81 -10.40 54.45
CA SER A 927 -1.62 -9.80 53.10
C SER A 927 -0.84 -8.50 52.91
N LYS A 928 -0.47 -7.76 53.96
CA LYS A 928 0.29 -6.51 53.85
C LYS A 928 1.80 -6.80 53.88
N SER A 929 2.58 -6.07 53.08
CA SER A 929 4.03 -6.13 53.17
C SER A 929 4.47 -5.63 54.56
N HIS A 930 5.27 -6.43 55.25
CA HIS A 930 5.92 -6.09 56.53
C HIS A 930 7.43 -5.87 56.32
N SER A 931 7.83 -5.59 55.08
CA SER A 931 9.21 -5.50 54.62
C SER A 931 10.00 -4.41 55.35
N LEU A 932 9.32 -3.39 55.89
CA LEU A 932 9.93 -2.19 56.48
C LEU A 932 9.55 -1.96 57.95
N ASP A 933 8.95 -2.92 58.65
CA ASP A 933 8.54 -2.71 60.05
C ASP A 933 9.71 -2.75 61.04
N ILE A 934 9.62 -1.92 62.09
CA ILE A 934 10.67 -1.72 63.09
C ILE A 934 10.17 -2.16 64.47
N ASP A 935 10.94 -3.04 65.10
CA ASP A 935 10.75 -3.50 66.47
C ASP A 935 11.87 -3.01 67.38
N ILE A 936 11.60 -3.05 68.69
CA ILE A 936 12.61 -2.91 69.73
C ILE A 936 12.75 -4.21 70.49
N PHE A 937 13.98 -4.71 70.53
CA PHE A 937 14.37 -5.84 71.36
C PHE A 937 14.74 -5.34 72.76
N ASP A 938 14.05 -5.87 73.76
CA ASP A 938 14.27 -5.56 75.17
C ASP A 938 15.12 -6.70 75.77
N ASN A 939 16.37 -6.39 76.15
CA ASN A 939 17.34 -7.35 76.68
C ASN A 939 16.96 -7.87 78.08
N ASP A 940 16.17 -7.12 78.86
CA ASP A 940 15.72 -7.56 80.19
C ASP A 940 14.64 -8.63 80.07
N THR A 941 13.74 -8.48 79.08
CA THR A 941 12.62 -9.43 78.85
C THR A 941 12.93 -10.50 77.80
N GLY A 942 13.97 -10.31 76.99
CA GLY A 942 14.35 -11.17 75.88
C GLY A 942 13.35 -11.19 74.71
N LYS A 943 12.45 -10.21 74.63
CA LYS A 943 11.37 -10.15 73.64
C LYS A 943 11.47 -8.92 72.75
N ALA A 944 11.10 -9.08 71.48
CA ALA A 944 10.86 -7.99 70.56
C ALA A 944 9.41 -7.50 70.68
N ARG A 945 9.21 -6.18 70.62
CA ARG A 945 7.88 -5.55 70.56
C ARG A 945 7.88 -4.35 69.61
N PRO A 946 6.72 -3.95 69.06
CA PRO A 946 6.64 -2.76 68.21
C PRO A 946 7.12 -1.50 68.91
N VAL A 947 7.83 -0.64 68.19
CA VAL A 947 8.35 0.65 68.71
C VAL A 947 7.25 1.62 69.18
N SER A 948 6.01 1.40 68.76
CA SER A 948 4.83 2.15 69.22
C SER A 948 4.52 1.96 70.72
N THR A 949 5.09 0.94 71.36
CA THR A 949 4.88 0.62 72.77
C THR A 949 5.88 1.30 73.73
N LEU A 950 6.82 2.09 73.20
CA LEU A 950 7.84 2.80 73.99
C LEU A 950 7.26 3.97 74.78
N SER A 951 7.79 4.23 75.98
CA SER A 951 7.46 5.43 76.76
C SER A 951 8.01 6.71 76.11
N GLY A 952 7.58 7.89 76.57
CA GLY A 952 7.99 9.17 75.98
C GLY A 952 9.51 9.39 75.93
N GLY A 953 10.24 9.05 77.01
CA GLY A 953 11.70 9.17 77.06
C GLY A 953 12.42 8.08 76.24
N GLU A 954 11.90 6.86 76.21
CA GLU A 954 12.48 5.76 75.41
C GLU A 954 12.25 5.96 73.92
N SER A 955 11.08 6.47 73.53
CA SER A 955 10.76 6.85 72.15
C SER A 955 11.68 7.96 71.66
N PHE A 956 12.05 8.91 72.53
CA PHE A 956 13.04 9.94 72.19
C PHE A 956 14.44 9.36 71.97
N LYS A 957 14.93 8.47 72.84
CA LYS A 957 16.22 7.78 72.65
C LYS A 957 16.26 6.97 71.35
N ALA A 958 15.16 6.26 71.04
CA ALA A 958 15.03 5.51 69.80
C ALA A 958 15.03 6.43 68.58
N ALA A 959 14.31 7.56 68.62
CA ALA A 959 14.26 8.54 67.54
C ALA A 959 15.63 9.20 67.32
N LEU A 960 16.32 9.59 68.39
CA LEU A 960 17.65 10.16 68.34
C LEU A 960 18.67 9.16 67.78
N SER A 961 18.63 7.91 68.23
CA SER A 961 19.51 6.84 67.73
C SER A 961 19.27 6.56 66.25
N MET A 962 18.00 6.53 65.81
CA MET A 962 17.63 6.34 64.41
C MET A 962 18.06 7.52 63.54
N ALA A 963 17.91 8.75 64.01
CA ALA A 963 18.33 9.94 63.28
C ALA A 963 19.84 10.01 63.07
N LEU A 964 20.61 9.67 64.11
CA LEU A 964 22.07 9.60 64.01
C LEU A 964 22.51 8.45 63.11
N GLY A 965 21.86 7.28 63.19
CA GLY A 965 22.14 6.16 62.29
C GLY A 965 21.77 6.46 60.84
N LEU A 966 20.69 7.20 60.60
CA LEU A 966 20.31 7.67 59.27
C LEU A 966 21.35 8.65 58.70
N SER A 967 21.79 9.62 59.52
CA SER A 967 22.83 10.59 59.15
C SER A 967 24.09 9.88 58.65
N ASP A 968 24.56 8.84 59.36
CA ASP A 968 25.73 8.08 58.94
C ASP A 968 25.53 7.33 57.62
N VAL A 969 24.37 6.67 57.45
CA VAL A 969 24.09 5.89 56.24
C VAL A 969 23.93 6.81 55.02
N ILE A 970 23.30 7.98 55.17
CA ILE A 970 23.21 8.99 54.10
C ILE A 970 24.61 9.52 53.76
N GLN A 971 25.44 9.82 54.76
CA GLN A 971 26.82 10.30 54.53
C GLN A 971 27.67 9.28 53.77
N ASN A 972 27.50 7.98 54.04
CA ASN A 972 28.22 6.92 53.36
C ASN A 972 27.71 6.64 51.92
N ASN A 973 26.42 6.87 51.64
CA ASN A 973 25.82 6.63 50.32
C ASN A 973 25.86 7.84 49.37
N ALA A 974 25.84 9.08 49.88
CA ALA A 974 25.77 10.31 49.08
C ALA A 974 27.12 10.74 48.44
N GLY A 975 27.98 9.78 48.09
CA GLY A 975 29.23 10.05 47.36
C GLY A 975 30.22 10.99 48.08
N GLY A 976 30.20 11.05 49.42
CA GLY A 976 31.14 11.87 50.21
C GLY A 976 30.74 13.33 50.45
N ARG A 977 29.47 13.71 50.24
CA ARG A 977 28.96 15.05 50.63
C ARG A 977 28.62 15.10 52.12
N ALA A 978 29.63 15.37 52.95
CA ALA A 978 29.46 15.46 54.40
C ALA A 978 28.61 16.66 54.83
N ILE A 979 27.73 16.47 55.82
CA ILE A 979 27.08 17.54 56.58
C ILE A 979 27.63 17.48 57.99
N ASP A 980 28.24 18.58 58.43
CA ASP A 980 29.03 18.62 59.65
C ASP A 980 28.20 19.20 60.80
N ASP A 981 27.17 20.00 60.50
CA ASP A 981 26.30 20.59 61.51
C ASP A 981 24.96 19.85 61.64
N LEU A 982 24.53 19.63 62.89
CA LEU A 982 23.24 19.06 63.24
C LEU A 982 22.59 19.90 64.35
N PHE A 983 21.31 20.25 64.19
CA PHE A 983 20.54 20.97 65.20
C PHE A 983 19.49 20.07 65.84
N ILE A 984 19.40 20.08 67.17
CA ILE A 984 18.45 19.26 67.92
C ILE A 984 17.47 20.17 68.66
N ASP A 985 16.20 20.16 68.27
CA ASP A 985 15.16 20.98 68.88
C ASP A 985 14.26 20.11 69.79
N GLU A 986 14.42 20.29 71.11
CA GLU A 986 13.61 19.67 72.17
C GLU A 986 13.75 18.14 72.42
N GLY A 987 12.97 17.60 73.38
CA GLY A 987 12.93 16.19 73.80
C GLY A 987 13.84 15.80 74.97
N PHE A 988 14.86 16.61 75.26
CA PHE A 988 15.70 16.42 76.45
C PHE A 988 14.97 16.61 77.79
N GLY A 989 13.86 17.36 77.79
CA GLY A 989 13.03 17.57 78.99
C GLY A 989 12.18 16.36 79.41
N SER A 990 12.01 15.37 78.52
CA SER A 990 11.33 14.10 78.83
C SER A 990 12.27 12.99 79.31
N LEU A 991 13.57 13.28 79.41
CA LEU A 991 14.58 12.35 79.92
C LEU A 991 14.77 12.55 81.43
N ASP A 992 14.96 11.46 82.16
CA ASP A 992 15.47 11.52 83.52
C ASP A 992 16.95 11.96 83.55
N PRO A 993 17.49 12.42 84.69
CA PRO A 993 18.86 12.95 84.80
C PRO A 993 19.98 11.96 84.44
N GLU A 994 19.73 10.65 84.49
CA GLU A 994 20.71 9.63 84.11
C GLU A 994 20.69 9.38 82.61
N SER A 995 19.50 9.25 82.03
CA SER A 995 19.29 9.20 80.59
C SER A 995 19.81 10.45 79.86
N LEU A 996 19.61 11.64 80.45
CA LEU A 996 20.11 12.90 79.91
C LEU A 996 21.65 12.92 79.88
N ARG A 997 22.31 12.40 80.91
CA ARG A 997 23.77 12.26 80.95
C ARG A 997 24.31 11.36 79.85
N GLN A 998 23.68 10.20 79.65
CA GLN A 998 24.08 9.25 78.61
C GLN A 998 23.87 9.83 77.21
N ALA A 999 22.75 10.53 76.98
CA ALA A 999 22.50 11.21 75.72
C ALA A 999 23.55 12.29 75.42
N ILE A 1000 23.91 13.12 76.42
CA ILE A 1000 24.98 14.14 76.26
C ILE A 1000 26.31 13.46 75.94
N LYS A 1001 26.68 12.39 76.65
CA LYS A 1001 27.93 11.65 76.40
C LYS A 1001 28.03 11.18 74.95
N VAL A 1002 26.98 10.53 74.44
CA VAL A 1002 26.96 10.04 73.05
C VAL A 1002 27.04 11.20 72.04
N LEU A 1003 26.40 12.33 72.32
CA LEU A 1003 26.49 13.52 71.46
C LEU A 1003 27.88 14.15 71.49
N THR A 1004 28.55 14.19 72.64
CA THR A 1004 29.93 14.67 72.77
C THR A 1004 30.91 13.75 72.04
N ASP A 1005 30.78 12.42 72.18
CA ASP A 1005 31.64 11.44 71.50
C ASP A 1005 31.54 11.58 69.96
N ILE A 1006 30.38 11.99 69.42
CA ILE A 1006 30.19 12.26 67.99
C ILE A 1006 30.89 13.56 67.57
N THR A 1007 30.92 14.57 68.44
CA THR A 1007 31.54 15.87 68.14
C THR A 1007 33.07 15.82 68.05
N ASP A 1008 33.72 14.85 68.68
CA ASP A 1008 35.18 14.64 68.57
C ASP A 1008 35.63 14.28 67.13
N GLY A 1009 34.69 13.85 66.28
CA GLY A 1009 34.91 13.48 64.87
C GLY A 1009 34.58 14.58 63.85
N SER A 1010 34.83 15.86 64.19
CA SER A 1010 34.60 17.06 63.36
C SER A 1010 33.16 17.50 63.09
N LYS A 1011 32.16 16.93 63.76
CA LYS A 1011 30.75 17.38 63.69
C LYS A 1011 30.44 18.47 64.72
N THR A 1012 29.63 19.46 64.34
CA THR A 1012 29.06 20.47 65.24
C THR A 1012 27.61 20.10 65.58
N ILE A 1013 27.26 20.04 66.85
CA ILE A 1013 25.89 19.74 67.29
C ILE A 1013 25.36 20.92 68.12
N GLY A 1014 24.31 21.57 67.60
CA GLY A 1014 23.60 22.64 68.29
C GLY A 1014 22.33 22.13 68.97
N ILE A 1015 22.28 22.15 70.30
CA ILE A 1015 21.07 21.78 71.05
C ILE A 1015 20.25 23.04 71.33
N ILE A 1016 18.95 23.02 71.00
CA ILE A 1016 17.99 24.06 71.37
C ILE A 1016 17.19 23.55 72.57
N SER A 1017 17.42 24.14 73.75
CA SER A 1017 16.72 23.69 74.97
C SER A 1017 16.63 24.76 76.07
N HIS A 1018 15.59 24.64 76.89
CA HIS A 1018 15.37 25.45 78.09
C HIS A 1018 15.73 24.72 79.39
N VAL A 1019 16.11 23.44 79.31
CA VAL A 1019 16.43 22.58 80.47
C VAL A 1019 17.67 23.11 81.20
N ASP A 1020 17.54 23.39 82.49
CA ASP A 1020 18.61 24.00 83.28
C ASP A 1020 19.83 23.08 83.47
N GLU A 1021 19.64 21.76 83.46
CA GLU A 1021 20.74 20.79 83.55
C GLU A 1021 21.64 20.81 82.30
N LEU A 1022 21.12 21.17 81.12
CA LEU A 1022 21.94 21.37 79.93
C LEU A 1022 22.77 22.67 80.01
N LYS A 1023 22.21 23.73 80.64
CA LYS A 1023 22.92 25.01 80.83
C LYS A 1023 24.11 24.91 81.78
N SER A 1024 24.12 23.96 82.71
CA SER A 1024 25.24 23.76 83.62
C SER A 1024 26.33 22.86 83.04
N ARG A 1025 25.99 21.96 82.10
CA ARG A 1025 26.93 20.98 81.51
C ARG A 1025 27.60 21.43 80.21
N ILE A 1026 26.90 22.22 79.37
CA ILE A 1026 27.42 22.68 78.09
C ILE A 1026 27.95 24.12 78.26
N GLY A 1027 29.28 24.30 78.17
CA GLY A 1027 29.95 25.59 78.40
C GLY A 1027 29.69 26.64 77.31
N ARG A 1028 29.64 26.20 76.05
CA ARG A 1028 29.39 27.02 74.86
C ARG A 1028 27.90 27.28 74.68
N GLN A 1029 27.48 28.54 74.81
CA GLN A 1029 26.05 28.90 74.80
C GLN A 1029 25.73 30.09 73.90
N VAL A 1030 24.63 30.00 73.17
CA VAL A 1030 23.97 31.13 72.52
C VAL A 1030 22.72 31.45 73.34
N ILE A 1031 22.79 32.52 74.12
CA ILE A 1031 21.72 32.95 75.01
C ILE A 1031 20.81 33.92 74.24
N VAL A 1032 19.55 33.55 74.10
CA VAL A 1032 18.50 34.35 73.47
C VAL A 1032 17.70 35.07 74.55
N GLU A 1033 17.84 36.39 74.58
CA GLU A 1033 17.13 37.28 75.49
C GLU A 1033 15.98 37.96 74.74
N TYR A 1034 14.78 37.95 75.33
CA TYR A 1034 13.61 38.63 74.78
C TYR A 1034 13.28 39.84 75.65
N GLU A 1035 13.21 41.03 75.04
CA GLU A 1035 12.85 42.29 75.70
C GLU A 1035 11.52 42.80 75.13
N ASP A 1036 10.52 42.98 76.00
CA ASP A 1036 9.19 43.43 75.61
C ASP A 1036 9.24 44.76 74.84
N GLY A 1037 8.62 44.79 73.66
CA GLY A 1037 8.60 45.96 72.77
C GLY A 1037 9.87 46.22 71.96
N LYS A 1038 10.97 45.48 72.18
CA LYS A 1038 12.23 45.62 71.43
C LYS A 1038 12.67 44.35 70.68
N GLY A 1039 11.96 43.23 70.89
CA GLY A 1039 12.22 41.95 70.24
C GLY A 1039 13.37 41.16 70.89
N SER A 1040 13.87 40.16 70.17
CA SER A 1040 14.92 39.24 70.61
C SER A 1040 16.32 39.76 70.33
N ARG A 1041 17.27 39.39 71.21
CA ARG A 1041 18.70 39.68 71.09
C ARG A 1041 19.52 38.43 71.44
N LEU A 1042 20.71 38.34 70.85
CA LEU A 1042 21.65 37.23 71.08
C LEU A 1042 22.84 37.67 71.93
N LYS A 1043 23.25 36.81 72.86
CA LYS A 1043 24.50 36.90 73.59
C LYS A 1043 25.22 35.56 73.50
N VAL A 1044 26.42 35.56 72.92
CA VAL A 1044 27.25 34.35 72.81
C VAL A 1044 28.18 34.27 74.02
N LYS A 1045 28.14 33.14 74.73
CA LYS A 1045 29.07 32.75 75.77
C LYS A 1045 29.95 31.64 75.20
N LYS A 1046 31.20 32.00 74.92
CA LYS A 1046 32.28 31.04 74.60
C LYS A 1046 33.00 30.72 75.92
N ASP A 1047 33.62 29.54 76.00
CA ASP A 1047 34.27 29.03 77.22
C ASP A 1047 35.24 30.05 77.86
#